data_AF-A0A959HAM6-F1
#
_entry.id   AF-A0A959HAM6-F1
#
_cell.length_a   1.000
_cell.length_b   1.000
_cell.length_c   1.000
_cell.angle_alpha   90.00
_cell.angle_beta   90.00
_cell.angle_gamma   90.00
#
_symmetry.space_group_name_H-M   'P 1'
#
loop_
_entity.id
_entity.type
_entity.pdbx_description
1 polymer ?
#
loop_
_entity_poly.entity_id
_entity_poly.type
_entity_poly.pdbx_seq_one_letter_code
_entity_poly.pdbx_strand_id
1 'polypeptide(L)'
;MHVVAPFSLKALAAFLCCAFFLFPCLSYNQVVYVDAGSSCTVGCGASWAQAYPNLQDALSATDSGEIWVARGTYRPVECSPCTGTDREQSFPMKNNVALYGGFAGTEANREERDIQANPTILSGDIGLSSDSTDNAFRVLIAVNVDSTSILDGFIVEEGNADGPFGFSLGGGLYIDGRNGMAGAPIIRNCTFRNNYATGGGAIAMEGSGSGSIRTEISNCLFEGNTCSLLAISRGGAVYINGSVGATIEPRFLGCSFRNNFSGDDGGAMAINISSTVMLSRSYSAIQIDSCLFENNKTQGDFARGGAIWMLISANTESHNMIRNSRFINNLSGGHGGAVFNRASSALSQAGDRIINCFFSGNSSLQDGGALYFRGSEEAVNTSQAINCAFFRNQAAMNGGAVFSTSFSTTAGTTQNQLINCSFYGNSAEMEGGGMFIDGASGGINSMEATNCIFWGDSVGVAGKEILNNGGSVSLAHCIIEGGIPAGVNDEGNNLFEDPQYAAPQEGNLHLLPCSPGADAGLNAIFPPDITTDLDGTRRIQNMVIDIGAYENGRIFVDIDATGNNNGASWEDAFTDLQDGLKAAYPGDQVWVAEGIYLPVTCSPCTDSDREKAFQLRNGVELYGGFAGVEDALEQRDYEAFPTILSGDIGMSGDSTDNAYRVVLLKNVSSKTLLDGFTIEEGNGDGPFGFFFGGGVYIDGRNGMAASPVVRNCIIRNNYATG
;
A
#
# COMPACT_ATOMS: atom_id res chain seq x y z
N MET A 1 -20.97 64.08 46.27
CA MET A 1 -20.20 64.90 45.32
C MET A 1 -18.82 65.13 45.94
N HIS A 2 -17.75 64.68 45.27
CA HIS A 2 -16.31 64.77 45.64
C HIS A 2 -15.84 64.36 47.06
N VAL A 3 -14.98 63.32 47.12
CA VAL A 3 -13.63 63.28 47.77
C VAL A 3 -12.83 62.17 47.02
N VAL A 4 -11.90 62.50 46.13
CA VAL A 4 -10.40 62.46 46.26
C VAL A 4 -9.76 61.06 46.41
N ALA A 5 -8.73 60.82 45.60
CA ALA A 5 -7.71 59.74 45.66
C ALA A 5 -6.31 60.43 45.50
N PRO A 6 -5.13 59.76 45.43
CA PRO A 6 -4.74 58.34 45.69
C PRO A 6 -3.49 58.22 46.65
N PHE A 7 -2.50 57.34 46.34
CA PHE A 7 -1.20 56.99 46.98
C PHE A 7 -1.21 55.86 48.06
N SER A 8 -0.20 54.97 48.18
CA SER A 8 0.84 54.50 47.24
C SER A 8 1.59 53.22 47.70
N LEU A 9 2.37 52.64 46.79
CA LEU A 9 3.16 51.39 46.78
C LEU A 9 4.33 51.25 47.81
N LYS A 10 4.81 49.98 47.97
CA LYS A 10 6.12 49.47 48.51
C LYS A 10 6.21 49.11 50.01
N ALA A 11 6.88 48.03 50.46
CA ALA A 11 7.56 46.89 49.77
C ALA A 11 7.90 45.71 50.73
N LEU A 12 8.24 44.51 50.17
CA LEU A 12 9.11 43.39 50.65
C LEU A 12 9.16 43.05 52.18
N ALA A 13 9.10 41.81 52.69
CA ALA A 13 9.07 40.42 52.16
C ALA A 13 8.56 39.47 53.31
N ALA A 14 8.59 38.13 53.35
CA ALA A 14 9.18 37.05 52.52
C ALA A 14 8.44 35.68 52.72
N PHE A 15 9.08 34.58 52.30
CA PHE A 15 8.87 33.14 52.66
C PHE A 15 8.33 32.87 54.09
N LEU A 16 7.47 31.87 54.36
CA LEU A 16 7.55 30.44 54.02
C LEU A 16 6.18 29.72 54.27
N CYS A 17 5.93 28.59 53.58
CA CYS A 17 4.98 27.50 53.93
C CYS A 17 3.52 27.81 54.32
N CYS A 18 2.60 27.65 53.36
CA CYS A 18 1.75 26.45 53.27
C CYS A 18 0.95 26.46 51.96
N ALA A 19 1.34 25.61 51.01
CA ALA A 19 0.65 25.51 49.74
C ALA A 19 -0.73 24.87 49.92
N PHE A 20 -1.77 25.54 49.41
CA PHE A 20 -3.00 24.85 49.03
C PHE A 20 -2.63 23.80 47.97
N PHE A 21 -3.04 22.55 48.18
CA PHE A 21 -2.94 21.50 47.17
C PHE A 21 -3.88 21.81 46.00
N LEU A 22 -3.38 22.61 45.05
CA LEU A 22 -3.73 22.45 43.65
C LEU A 22 -3.18 21.09 43.21
N PHE A 23 -3.97 20.03 43.43
CA PHE A 23 -3.74 18.80 42.70
C PHE A 23 -3.85 19.14 41.20
N PRO A 24 -2.82 18.89 40.37
CA PRO A 24 -3.06 18.82 38.95
C PRO A 24 -4.12 17.76 38.72
N CYS A 25 -5.07 18.03 37.83
CA CYS A 25 -6.02 17.03 37.38
C CYS A 25 -5.24 15.99 36.57
N LEU A 26 -4.72 14.97 37.26
CA LEU A 26 -4.24 13.75 36.63
C LEU A 26 -5.47 13.09 36.01
N SER A 27 -5.62 13.21 34.69
CA SER A 27 -6.53 12.35 33.95
C SER A 27 -5.99 10.93 34.07
N TYR A 28 -6.46 10.20 35.08
CA TYR A 28 -6.18 8.78 35.20
C TYR A 28 -6.81 8.12 33.99
N ASN A 29 -5.97 7.63 33.07
CA ASN A 29 -6.43 6.97 31.85
C ASN A 29 -7.12 5.68 32.27
N GLN A 30 -8.45 5.70 32.33
CA GLN A 30 -9.23 4.61 32.90
C GLN A 30 -9.16 3.41 31.95
N VAL A 31 -8.51 2.34 32.39
CA VAL A 31 -8.53 1.04 31.71
C VAL A 31 -9.71 0.24 32.26
N VAL A 32 -10.57 -0.23 31.36
CA VAL A 32 -11.70 -1.12 31.63
C VAL A 32 -11.42 -2.49 31.03
N TYR A 33 -11.48 -3.53 31.84
CA TYR A 33 -11.13 -4.89 31.43
C TYR A 33 -12.37 -5.71 31.05
N VAL A 34 -12.27 -6.49 29.98
CA VAL A 34 -13.35 -7.35 29.45
C VAL A 34 -12.80 -8.75 29.16
N ASP A 35 -13.45 -9.78 29.69
CA ASP A 35 -13.07 -11.19 29.49
C ASP A 35 -14.34 -12.05 29.49
N ALA A 36 -14.63 -12.71 28.37
CA ALA A 36 -15.77 -13.61 28.21
C ALA A 36 -15.73 -14.82 29.17
N GLY A 37 -14.57 -15.16 29.74
CA GLY A 37 -14.41 -16.15 30.80
C GLY A 37 -14.70 -15.64 32.22
N SER A 38 -14.90 -14.33 32.39
CA SER A 38 -15.19 -13.71 33.69
C SER A 38 -16.55 -14.15 34.25
N SER A 39 -16.61 -14.38 35.57
CA SER A 39 -17.86 -14.58 36.30
C SER A 39 -18.26 -13.36 37.13
N CYS A 40 -17.75 -12.17 36.81
CA CYS A 40 -18.05 -10.94 37.55
C CYS A 40 -19.50 -10.48 37.32
N THR A 41 -20.21 -10.16 38.40
CA THR A 41 -21.61 -9.69 38.36
C THR A 41 -21.84 -8.34 39.07
N VAL A 42 -20.86 -7.82 39.82
CA VAL A 42 -20.95 -6.56 40.57
C VAL A 42 -19.58 -5.89 40.61
N GLY A 43 -19.51 -4.59 40.27
CA GLY A 43 -18.29 -3.80 40.35
C GLY A 43 -17.22 -4.21 39.32
N CYS A 44 -17.65 -4.58 38.12
CA CYS A 44 -16.78 -5.13 37.09
C CYS A 44 -16.02 -4.05 36.30
N GLY A 45 -15.00 -4.48 35.55
CA GLY A 45 -14.13 -3.65 34.72
C GLY A 45 -12.88 -3.09 35.41
N ALA A 46 -12.66 -3.33 36.70
CA ALA A 46 -11.56 -2.71 37.45
C ALA A 46 -10.19 -3.42 37.33
N SER A 47 -10.18 -4.70 36.93
CA SER A 47 -8.98 -5.52 36.70
C SER A 47 -9.39 -6.78 35.93
N TRP A 48 -8.44 -7.56 35.40
CA TRP A 48 -8.74 -8.87 34.80
C TRP A 48 -9.55 -9.81 35.72
N ALA A 49 -9.20 -9.87 37.00
CA ALA A 49 -9.92 -10.69 37.99
C ALA A 49 -11.36 -10.21 38.29
N GLN A 50 -11.72 -9.02 37.83
CA GLN A 50 -13.07 -8.45 37.91
C GLN A 50 -13.52 -7.91 36.54
N ALA A 51 -13.06 -8.49 35.43
CA ALA A 51 -13.38 -8.01 34.09
C ALA A 51 -14.89 -8.12 33.81
N TYR A 52 -15.43 -7.26 32.95
CA TYR A 52 -16.79 -7.43 32.45
C TYR A 52 -16.89 -8.74 31.63
N PRO A 53 -17.92 -9.57 31.85
CA PRO A 53 -18.14 -10.77 31.03
C PRO A 53 -18.63 -10.43 29.61
N ASN A 54 -19.20 -9.24 29.41
CA ASN A 54 -19.78 -8.80 28.16
C ASN A 54 -19.23 -7.42 27.75
N LEU A 55 -18.87 -7.26 26.47
CA LEU A 55 -18.31 -6.02 25.93
C LEU A 55 -19.35 -4.88 25.85
N GLN A 56 -20.63 -5.18 25.62
CA GLN A 56 -21.71 -4.20 25.56
C GLN A 56 -21.91 -3.51 26.92
N ASP A 57 -21.76 -4.24 28.03
CA ASP A 57 -21.80 -3.67 29.38
C ASP A 57 -20.60 -2.74 29.63
N ALA A 58 -19.39 -3.18 29.25
CA ALA A 58 -18.18 -2.37 29.37
C ALA A 58 -18.25 -1.08 28.55
N LEU A 59 -18.74 -1.18 27.30
CA LEU A 59 -19.00 -0.03 26.44
C LEU A 59 -20.03 0.91 27.06
N SER A 60 -21.12 0.36 27.63
CA SER A 60 -22.17 1.15 28.28
C SER A 60 -21.66 1.90 29.51
N ALA A 61 -20.74 1.30 30.27
CA ALA A 61 -20.13 1.89 31.48
C ALA A 61 -18.92 2.82 31.22
N THR A 62 -18.45 2.95 29.98
CA THR A 62 -17.25 3.73 29.63
C THR A 62 -17.61 4.96 28.81
N ASP A 63 -17.28 6.15 29.34
CA ASP A 63 -17.44 7.45 28.66
C ASP A 63 -16.12 7.99 28.09
N SER A 64 -14.97 7.58 28.66
CA SER A 64 -13.63 7.92 28.17
C SER A 64 -12.59 6.95 28.72
N GLY A 65 -11.55 6.64 27.97
CA GLY A 65 -10.43 5.79 28.37
C GLY A 65 -10.21 4.62 27.42
N GLU A 66 -9.62 3.54 27.94
CA GLU A 66 -9.27 2.35 27.18
C GLU A 66 -10.13 1.16 27.63
N ILE A 67 -10.60 0.35 26.69
CA ILE A 67 -11.24 -0.93 26.95
C ILE A 67 -10.30 -2.03 26.43
N TRP A 68 -9.75 -2.82 27.35
CA TRP A 68 -8.87 -3.95 27.03
C TRP A 68 -9.68 -5.24 27.04
N VAL A 69 -9.68 -5.95 25.92
CA VAL A 69 -10.55 -7.11 25.68
C VAL A 69 -9.72 -8.37 25.48
N ALA A 70 -9.90 -9.34 26.37
CA ALA A 70 -9.25 -10.64 26.28
C ALA A 70 -9.68 -11.42 25.05
N ARG A 71 -8.88 -12.41 24.64
CA ARG A 71 -9.23 -13.40 23.60
C ARG A 71 -10.60 -14.02 23.85
N GLY A 72 -11.30 -14.33 22.78
CA GLY A 72 -12.66 -14.89 22.84
C GLY A 72 -13.59 -14.23 21.84
N THR A 73 -14.85 -14.68 21.83
CA THR A 73 -15.90 -14.20 20.92
C THR A 73 -16.93 -13.40 21.71
N TYR A 74 -17.16 -12.16 21.28
CA TYR A 74 -18.11 -11.23 21.88
C TYR A 74 -19.21 -10.91 20.87
N ARG A 75 -20.46 -10.96 21.33
CA ARG A 75 -21.67 -10.71 20.54
C ARG A 75 -22.41 -9.47 21.05
N PRO A 76 -23.04 -8.66 20.19
CA PRO A 76 -23.82 -7.49 20.62
C PRO A 76 -24.98 -7.85 21.55
N VAL A 77 -25.55 -9.04 21.37
CA VAL A 77 -26.67 -9.58 22.16
C VAL A 77 -26.62 -11.12 22.17
N GLU A 78 -27.14 -11.71 23.24
CA GLU A 78 -27.39 -13.15 23.35
C GLU A 78 -28.91 -13.39 23.25
N CYS A 79 -29.35 -14.15 22.26
CA CYS A 79 -30.77 -14.43 21.99
C CYS A 79 -30.99 -15.88 21.54
N SER A 80 -32.19 -16.45 21.73
CA SER A 80 -32.56 -17.80 21.26
C SER A 80 -34.06 -18.07 21.53
N PRO A 81 -34.95 -18.04 20.52
CA PRO A 81 -34.70 -17.57 19.15
C PRO A 81 -34.48 -16.05 19.14
N CYS A 82 -33.79 -15.55 18.12
CA CYS A 82 -33.60 -14.13 17.90
C CYS A 82 -34.76 -13.51 17.10
N THR A 83 -34.93 -12.20 17.25
CA THR A 83 -35.92 -11.37 16.56
C THR A 83 -35.22 -10.31 15.71
N GLY A 84 -35.96 -9.65 14.80
CA GLY A 84 -35.40 -8.55 14.01
C GLY A 84 -34.76 -7.45 14.87
N THR A 85 -35.32 -7.14 16.04
CA THR A 85 -34.76 -6.16 16.98
C THR A 85 -33.49 -6.61 17.69
N ASP A 86 -33.24 -7.92 17.79
CA ASP A 86 -31.96 -8.46 18.26
C ASP A 86 -30.91 -8.32 17.15
N ARG A 87 -31.29 -8.54 15.89
CA ARG A 87 -30.42 -8.29 14.72
C ARG A 87 -30.01 -6.82 14.56
N GLU A 88 -30.80 -5.89 15.08
CA GLU A 88 -30.48 -4.45 15.11
C GLU A 88 -29.41 -4.07 16.17
N GLN A 89 -29.01 -4.98 17.07
CA GLN A 89 -27.99 -4.69 18.08
C GLN A 89 -26.57 -4.70 17.47
N SER A 90 -25.74 -3.74 17.89
CA SER A 90 -24.34 -3.59 17.46
C SER A 90 -23.50 -3.01 18.59
N PHE A 91 -22.19 -3.23 18.55
CA PHE A 91 -21.23 -2.56 19.44
C PHE A 91 -21.04 -1.08 19.02
N PRO A 92 -21.39 -0.09 19.86
CA PRO A 92 -21.21 1.31 19.53
C PRO A 92 -19.75 1.76 19.73
N MET A 93 -19.13 2.30 18.68
CA MET A 93 -17.91 3.09 18.80
C MET A 93 -18.24 4.47 19.39
N LYS A 94 -17.45 4.94 20.35
CA LYS A 94 -17.66 6.19 21.10
C LYS A 94 -16.44 7.12 21.01
N ASN A 95 -16.68 8.43 21.03
CA ASN A 95 -15.60 9.42 21.22
C ASN A 95 -14.93 9.24 22.59
N ASN A 96 -13.64 9.50 22.64
CA ASN A 96 -12.75 9.34 23.80
C ASN A 96 -12.58 7.89 24.30
N VAL A 97 -13.07 6.88 23.56
CA VAL A 97 -12.97 5.47 23.94
C VAL A 97 -12.17 4.70 22.92
N ALA A 98 -11.11 4.04 23.37
CA ALA A 98 -10.24 3.20 22.56
C ALA A 98 -10.40 1.72 22.93
N LEU A 99 -10.80 0.88 21.98
CA LEU A 99 -10.92 -0.56 22.15
C LEU A 99 -9.62 -1.23 21.68
N TYR A 100 -9.05 -2.09 22.53
CA TYR A 100 -7.86 -2.88 22.25
C TYR A 100 -8.14 -4.38 22.45
N GLY A 101 -7.97 -5.17 21.39
CA GLY A 101 -7.95 -6.64 21.42
C GLY A 101 -6.52 -7.19 21.46
N GLY A 102 -6.39 -8.50 21.68
CA GLY A 102 -5.09 -9.21 21.73
C GLY A 102 -4.59 -9.62 23.12
N PHE A 103 -5.44 -9.55 24.15
CA PHE A 103 -5.02 -9.85 25.53
C PHE A 103 -5.27 -11.31 25.93
N ALA A 104 -4.36 -11.91 26.69
CA ALA A 104 -4.52 -13.22 27.32
C ALA A 104 -5.39 -13.18 28.58
N GLY A 105 -5.61 -11.99 29.15
CA GLY A 105 -6.36 -11.78 30.39
C GLY A 105 -5.47 -11.69 31.64
N THR A 106 -4.18 -11.35 31.47
CA THR A 106 -3.18 -11.33 32.56
C THR A 106 -2.21 -10.15 32.49
N GLU A 107 -2.24 -9.39 31.41
CA GLU A 107 -1.31 -8.31 31.09
C GLU A 107 -1.43 -7.13 32.07
N ALA A 108 -0.30 -6.53 32.41
CA ALA A 108 -0.22 -5.30 33.19
C ALA A 108 -0.15 -4.04 32.31
N ASN A 109 0.33 -4.17 31.07
CA ASN A 109 0.51 -3.07 30.12
C ASN A 109 -0.09 -3.42 28.75
N ARG A 110 -0.58 -2.43 28.00
CA ARG A 110 -1.18 -2.63 26.67
C ARG A 110 -0.17 -3.23 25.68
N GLU A 111 1.09 -2.86 25.81
CA GLU A 111 2.21 -3.28 24.96
C GLU A 111 2.58 -4.76 25.14
N GLU A 112 2.03 -5.44 26.16
CA GLU A 112 2.20 -6.89 26.38
C GLU A 112 1.23 -7.74 25.53
N ARG A 113 0.21 -7.13 24.89
CA ARG A 113 -0.80 -7.83 24.09
C ARG A 113 -0.18 -8.49 22.85
N ASP A 114 -0.69 -9.67 22.50
CA ASP A 114 -0.34 -10.38 21.27
C ASP A 114 -1.63 -10.68 20.48
N ILE A 115 -1.88 -9.87 19.45
CA ILE A 115 -3.08 -9.96 18.60
C ILE A 115 -3.16 -11.26 17.78
N GLN A 116 -2.04 -11.98 17.61
CA GLN A 116 -2.00 -13.25 16.86
C GLN A 116 -2.19 -14.45 17.80
N ALA A 117 -1.56 -14.44 18.98
CA ALA A 117 -1.70 -15.50 19.97
C ALA A 117 -3.03 -15.44 20.74
N ASN A 118 -3.62 -14.25 20.87
CA ASN A 118 -4.85 -14.02 21.64
C ASN A 118 -5.95 -13.36 20.77
N PRO A 119 -6.52 -14.07 19.79
CA PRO A 119 -7.53 -13.50 18.90
C PRO A 119 -8.78 -13.05 19.67
N THR A 120 -9.11 -11.76 19.54
CA THR A 120 -10.33 -11.15 20.07
C THR A 120 -11.31 -10.93 18.92
N ILE A 121 -12.47 -11.59 18.99
CA ILE A 121 -13.46 -11.66 17.91
C ILE A 121 -14.71 -10.90 18.32
N LEU A 122 -15.14 -9.94 17.50
CA LEU A 122 -16.46 -9.34 17.53
C LEU A 122 -17.28 -10.04 16.43
N SER A 123 -18.33 -10.76 16.81
CA SER A 123 -19.08 -11.62 15.88
C SER A 123 -20.54 -11.23 15.79
N GLY A 124 -21.06 -11.25 14.57
CA GLY A 124 -22.48 -11.13 14.25
C GLY A 124 -23.27 -12.43 14.41
N ASP A 125 -22.63 -13.58 14.63
CA ASP A 125 -23.22 -14.93 14.79
C ASP A 125 -24.07 -15.05 16.08
N ILE A 126 -25.17 -14.30 16.19
CA ILE A 126 -26.08 -14.32 17.34
C ILE A 126 -27.17 -15.37 17.15
N GLY A 127 -27.52 -16.10 18.21
CA GLY A 127 -28.57 -17.13 18.13
C GLY A 127 -28.05 -18.52 17.77
N LEU A 128 -28.50 -19.06 16.65
CA LEU A 128 -28.11 -20.39 16.20
C LEU A 128 -26.78 -20.32 15.44
N SER A 129 -25.71 -20.83 16.05
CA SER A 129 -24.38 -20.70 15.46
C SER A 129 -24.30 -21.26 14.03
N SER A 130 -23.72 -20.46 13.12
CA SER A 130 -23.63 -20.67 11.69
C SER A 130 -24.97 -20.60 10.91
N ASP A 131 -26.01 -19.99 11.47
CA ASP A 131 -27.24 -19.62 10.75
C ASP A 131 -27.25 -18.12 10.44
N SER A 132 -26.93 -17.74 9.19
CA SER A 132 -26.88 -16.31 8.85
C SER A 132 -28.22 -15.58 9.00
N THR A 133 -29.35 -16.28 9.18
CA THR A 133 -30.69 -15.67 9.21
C THR A 133 -31.02 -14.95 10.52
N ASP A 134 -30.38 -15.33 11.64
CA ASP A 134 -30.42 -14.58 12.90
C ASP A 134 -29.20 -13.69 13.17
N ASN A 135 -28.11 -13.78 12.38
CA ASN A 135 -26.94 -12.90 12.53
C ASN A 135 -27.27 -11.40 12.61
N ALA A 136 -26.57 -10.66 13.48
CA ALA A 136 -26.67 -9.21 13.59
C ALA A 136 -26.47 -8.52 12.24
N PHE A 137 -27.30 -7.51 11.93
CA PHE A 137 -27.18 -6.74 10.69
C PHE A 137 -25.81 -6.05 10.61
N ARG A 138 -25.27 -5.63 11.76
CA ARG A 138 -23.98 -4.94 11.87
C ARG A 138 -23.29 -5.35 13.16
N VAL A 139 -22.01 -5.69 13.09
CA VAL A 139 -21.24 -6.00 14.31
C VAL A 139 -20.91 -4.71 15.08
N LEU A 140 -20.46 -3.68 14.38
CA LEU A 140 -20.07 -2.37 14.93
C LEU A 140 -20.85 -1.21 14.29
N ILE A 141 -21.02 -0.13 15.04
CA ILE A 141 -21.60 1.11 14.53
C ILE A 141 -20.87 2.35 15.07
N ALA A 142 -20.56 3.31 14.19
CA ALA A 142 -19.85 4.54 14.49
C ALA A 142 -20.65 5.75 13.97
N VAL A 143 -21.38 6.45 14.84
CA VAL A 143 -22.23 7.59 14.47
C VAL A 143 -21.70 8.86 15.10
N ASN A 144 -21.39 9.89 14.29
CA ASN A 144 -20.87 11.17 14.75
C ASN A 144 -19.62 11.03 15.65
N VAL A 145 -18.65 10.22 15.20
CA VAL A 145 -17.39 9.97 15.93
C VAL A 145 -16.18 10.63 15.28
N ASP A 146 -15.26 11.08 16.12
CA ASP A 146 -13.96 11.64 15.74
C ASP A 146 -12.81 10.64 15.97
N SER A 147 -11.57 11.09 15.71
CA SER A 147 -10.36 10.26 15.77
C SER A 147 -9.93 9.84 17.18
N THR A 148 -10.65 10.27 18.23
CA THR A 148 -10.49 9.71 19.58
C THR A 148 -11.22 8.37 19.77
N SER A 149 -12.06 7.97 18.81
CA SER A 149 -12.66 6.64 18.76
C SER A 149 -11.75 5.66 18.04
N ILE A 150 -11.26 4.63 18.73
CA ILE A 150 -10.22 3.72 18.22
C ILE A 150 -10.70 2.26 18.30
N LEU A 151 -10.46 1.48 17.23
CA LEU A 151 -10.58 0.02 17.20
C LEU A 151 -9.22 -0.58 16.78
N ASP A 152 -8.61 -1.39 17.64
CA ASP A 152 -7.26 -1.91 17.43
C ASP A 152 -7.11 -3.40 17.81
N GLY A 153 -6.76 -4.26 16.86
CA GLY A 153 -6.44 -5.66 17.12
C GLY A 153 -7.63 -6.62 17.26
N PHE A 154 -8.72 -6.37 16.52
CA PHE A 154 -9.93 -7.21 16.52
C PHE A 154 -10.13 -7.96 15.20
N ILE A 155 -10.74 -9.13 15.30
CA ILE A 155 -11.44 -9.79 14.18
C ILE A 155 -12.91 -9.35 14.24
N VAL A 156 -13.48 -8.94 13.11
CA VAL A 156 -14.88 -8.52 12.94
C VAL A 156 -15.50 -9.41 11.86
N GLU A 157 -16.46 -10.24 12.24
CA GLU A 157 -16.97 -11.31 11.37
C GLU A 157 -18.46 -11.59 11.51
N GLU A 158 -19.01 -12.28 10.51
CA GLU A 158 -20.38 -12.82 10.48
C GLU A 158 -21.50 -11.78 10.63
N GLY A 159 -21.24 -10.49 10.41
CA GLY A 159 -22.30 -9.50 10.25
C GLY A 159 -23.06 -9.70 8.95
N ASN A 160 -24.40 -9.71 8.99
CA ASN A 160 -25.26 -9.96 7.83
C ASN A 160 -26.25 -8.79 7.60
N ALA A 161 -25.80 -7.74 6.91
CA ALA A 161 -26.62 -6.57 6.57
C ALA A 161 -27.56 -6.86 5.38
N ASP A 162 -28.49 -7.81 5.55
CA ASP A 162 -29.58 -8.14 4.62
C ASP A 162 -30.92 -7.48 4.98
N GLY A 163 -30.90 -6.56 5.95
CA GLY A 163 -32.08 -5.94 6.55
C GLY A 163 -32.81 -4.91 5.68
N PRO A 164 -33.92 -4.35 6.21
CA PRO A 164 -34.66 -3.26 5.57
C PRO A 164 -33.82 -1.97 5.47
N PHE A 165 -34.38 -0.94 4.83
CA PHE A 165 -33.72 0.37 4.68
C PHE A 165 -33.16 0.88 6.02
N GLY A 166 -31.86 1.17 6.03
CA GLY A 166 -31.12 1.55 7.25
C GLY A 166 -30.30 0.44 7.90
N PHE A 167 -30.51 -0.83 7.52
CA PHE A 167 -29.80 -2.02 8.05
C PHE A 167 -29.18 -2.91 6.95
N SER A 168 -29.03 -2.38 5.73
CA SER A 168 -28.55 -3.14 4.56
C SER A 168 -27.09 -2.84 4.17
N LEU A 169 -26.39 -2.01 4.96
CA LEU A 169 -25.04 -1.52 4.69
C LEU A 169 -24.10 -1.76 5.88
N GLY A 170 -22.86 -2.17 5.60
CA GLY A 170 -21.77 -2.26 6.57
C GLY A 170 -21.91 -3.42 7.56
N GLY A 171 -21.87 -4.66 7.06
CA GLY A 171 -22.08 -5.86 7.88
C GLY A 171 -21.09 -5.97 9.04
N GLY A 172 -19.80 -5.72 8.81
CA GLY A 172 -18.82 -5.59 9.89
C GLY A 172 -18.97 -4.28 10.66
N LEU A 173 -18.93 -3.14 9.96
CA LEU A 173 -18.98 -1.80 10.55
C LEU A 173 -19.73 -0.81 9.65
N TYR A 174 -20.59 0.00 10.24
CA TYR A 174 -21.21 1.16 9.59
C TYR A 174 -20.74 2.48 10.22
N ILE A 175 -20.23 3.40 9.38
CA ILE A 175 -19.73 4.72 9.76
C ILE A 175 -20.67 5.80 9.21
N ASP A 176 -21.30 6.57 10.08
CA ASP A 176 -22.25 7.64 9.74
C ASP A 176 -21.65 9.03 10.00
N GLY A 177 -21.31 9.72 8.91
CA GLY A 177 -20.91 11.12 8.85
C GLY A 177 -21.93 11.97 8.08
N ARG A 178 -23.24 11.64 8.13
CA ARG A 178 -24.30 12.39 7.45
C ARG A 178 -24.80 13.60 8.26
N ASN A 179 -25.58 14.46 7.62
CA ASN A 179 -26.25 15.62 8.24
C ASN A 179 -25.28 16.58 8.99
N GLY A 180 -24.09 16.83 8.43
CA GLY A 180 -23.08 17.72 9.03
C GLY A 180 -22.24 17.07 10.14
N MET A 181 -22.40 15.76 10.39
CA MET A 181 -21.65 14.99 11.38
C MET A 181 -20.27 14.55 10.87
N ALA A 182 -19.43 14.05 11.77
CA ALA A 182 -18.14 13.46 11.45
C ALA A 182 -18.17 11.93 11.55
N GLY A 183 -17.57 11.24 10.58
CA GLY A 183 -17.22 9.83 10.65
C GLY A 183 -15.72 9.67 10.49
N ALA A 184 -14.97 9.79 11.58
CA ALA A 184 -13.52 9.76 11.58
C ALA A 184 -12.86 8.83 12.64
N PRO A 185 -13.39 7.63 12.92
CA PRO A 185 -12.71 6.71 13.84
C PRO A 185 -11.35 6.24 13.26
N ILE A 186 -10.44 5.82 14.13
CA ILE A 186 -9.20 5.14 13.75
C ILE A 186 -9.40 3.63 13.90
N ILE A 187 -9.13 2.88 12.84
CA ILE A 187 -9.26 1.43 12.79
C ILE A 187 -7.92 0.86 12.37
N ARG A 188 -7.30 -0.01 13.17
CA ARG A 188 -5.98 -0.54 12.81
C ARG A 188 -5.72 -1.97 13.29
N ASN A 189 -4.85 -2.68 12.58
CA ASN A 189 -4.49 -4.06 12.89
C ASN A 189 -5.71 -5.00 13.02
N CYS A 190 -6.81 -4.70 12.30
CA CYS A 190 -8.07 -5.43 12.39
C CYS A 190 -8.27 -6.34 11.18
N THR A 191 -9.00 -7.44 11.37
CA THR A 191 -9.43 -8.32 10.27
C THR A 191 -10.94 -8.26 10.14
N PHE A 192 -11.46 -7.80 9.00
CA PHE A 192 -12.86 -7.92 8.63
C PHE A 192 -13.02 -9.11 7.69
N ARG A 193 -13.74 -10.15 8.11
CA ARG A 193 -13.91 -11.36 7.30
C ARG A 193 -15.33 -11.91 7.29
N ASN A 194 -15.71 -12.55 6.20
CA ASN A 194 -17.02 -13.21 6.01
C ASN A 194 -18.25 -12.31 6.25
N ASN A 195 -18.10 -10.99 6.29
CA ASN A 195 -19.24 -10.10 6.50
C ASN A 195 -20.02 -9.93 5.20
N TYR A 196 -21.34 -9.91 5.29
CA TYR A 196 -22.28 -9.77 4.18
C TYR A 196 -23.06 -8.44 4.26
N ALA A 197 -23.33 -7.82 3.11
CA ALA A 197 -24.22 -6.66 3.02
C ALA A 197 -24.90 -6.54 1.64
N THR A 198 -25.85 -5.60 1.50
CA THR A 198 -26.23 -5.07 0.16
C THR A 198 -25.31 -3.94 -0.31
N GLY A 199 -24.42 -3.45 0.55
CA GLY A 199 -23.35 -2.53 0.20
C GLY A 199 -22.28 -2.44 1.29
N GLY A 200 -21.02 -2.72 0.94
CA GLY A 200 -19.91 -2.75 1.88
C GLY A 200 -20.04 -3.91 2.88
N GLY A 201 -19.70 -5.13 2.45
CA GLY A 201 -19.82 -6.33 3.30
C GLY A 201 -19.09 -6.14 4.63
N ALA A 202 -17.83 -5.73 4.59
CA ALA A 202 -17.06 -5.35 5.78
C ALA A 202 -17.44 -3.97 6.32
N ILE A 203 -17.26 -2.90 5.53
CA ILE A 203 -17.44 -1.51 6.01
C ILE A 203 -18.29 -0.72 5.03
N ALA A 204 -19.28 0.00 5.55
CA ALA A 204 -19.96 1.07 4.81
C ALA A 204 -19.73 2.43 5.49
N MET A 205 -19.45 3.45 4.68
CA MET A 205 -19.24 4.83 5.11
C MET A 205 -20.23 5.74 4.38
N GLU A 206 -21.00 6.55 5.10
CA GLU A 206 -21.92 7.51 4.50
C GLU A 206 -21.63 8.94 4.98
N GLY A 207 -21.27 9.83 4.04
CA GLY A 207 -21.20 11.27 4.26
C GLY A 207 -22.30 11.99 3.48
N SER A 208 -23.04 12.89 4.13
CA SER A 208 -24.03 13.73 3.45
C SER A 208 -24.37 15.03 4.18
N GLY A 209 -25.00 15.98 3.48
CA GLY A 209 -25.53 17.20 4.08
C GLY A 209 -24.45 18.05 4.75
N SER A 210 -23.35 18.30 4.04
CA SER A 210 -22.11 18.92 4.55
C SER A 210 -21.37 18.14 5.64
N GLY A 211 -21.71 16.87 5.87
CA GLY A 211 -20.98 15.97 6.76
C GLY A 211 -19.68 15.43 6.16
N SER A 212 -18.85 14.77 6.96
CA SER A 212 -17.51 14.37 6.56
C SER A 212 -17.12 12.95 6.98
N ILE A 213 -16.39 12.25 6.11
CA ILE A 213 -15.75 10.96 6.38
C ILE A 213 -14.23 11.16 6.33
N ARG A 214 -13.54 10.89 7.44
CA ARG A 214 -12.07 11.03 7.59
C ARG A 214 -11.44 9.88 8.38
N THR A 215 -12.04 8.69 8.31
CA THR A 215 -11.53 7.52 9.02
C THR A 215 -10.16 7.12 8.48
N GLU A 216 -9.25 6.76 9.39
CA GLU A 216 -7.97 6.15 9.04
C GLU A 216 -8.06 4.65 9.32
N ILE A 217 -7.80 3.84 8.29
CA ILE A 217 -7.79 2.40 8.31
C ILE A 217 -6.37 1.96 7.97
N SER A 218 -5.66 1.34 8.91
CA SER A 218 -4.26 0.96 8.73
C SER A 218 -3.94 -0.48 9.13
N ASN A 219 -3.09 -1.15 8.35
CA ASN A 219 -2.66 -2.54 8.58
C ASN A 219 -3.85 -3.53 8.75
N CYS A 220 -4.95 -3.31 8.04
CA CYS A 220 -6.17 -4.12 8.14
C CYS A 220 -6.27 -5.16 7.01
N LEU A 221 -6.84 -6.32 7.34
CA LEU A 221 -7.20 -7.38 6.38
C LEU A 221 -8.70 -7.35 6.12
N PHE A 222 -9.09 -7.40 4.86
CA PHE A 222 -10.46 -7.54 4.37
C PHE A 222 -10.55 -8.81 3.54
N GLU A 223 -11.10 -9.89 4.10
CA GLU A 223 -11.06 -11.22 3.48
C GLU A 223 -12.46 -11.86 3.32
N GLY A 224 -12.81 -12.29 2.11
CA GLY A 224 -14.04 -13.04 1.86
C GLY A 224 -15.35 -12.28 2.15
N ASN A 225 -15.29 -10.96 2.29
CA ASN A 225 -16.49 -10.15 2.51
C ASN A 225 -17.30 -10.06 1.21
N THR A 226 -18.61 -10.13 1.35
CA THR A 226 -19.54 -10.38 0.24
C THR A 226 -20.60 -9.29 0.16
N CYS A 227 -20.81 -8.77 -1.03
CA CYS A 227 -21.95 -7.92 -1.36
C CYS A 227 -22.91 -8.69 -2.29
N SER A 228 -24.20 -8.54 -2.05
CA SER A 228 -25.30 -9.31 -2.67
C SER A 228 -25.24 -9.48 -4.19
N LEU A 229 -25.93 -10.49 -4.75
CA LEU A 229 -26.10 -10.71 -6.20
C LEU A 229 -27.25 -9.89 -6.84
N LEU A 230 -27.79 -8.90 -6.12
CA LEU A 230 -28.89 -8.04 -6.60
C LEU A 230 -28.36 -6.85 -7.42
N ALA A 231 -29.15 -6.38 -8.38
CA ALA A 231 -28.77 -5.43 -9.44
C ALA A 231 -28.38 -3.99 -9.02
N ILE A 232 -28.05 -3.75 -7.74
CA ILE A 232 -27.55 -2.49 -7.17
C ILE A 232 -26.46 -2.71 -6.10
N SER A 233 -25.82 -3.88 -6.08
CA SER A 233 -24.80 -4.27 -5.11
C SER A 233 -23.46 -3.55 -5.32
N ARG A 234 -22.85 -3.03 -4.25
CA ARG A 234 -21.63 -2.22 -4.32
C ARG A 234 -20.65 -2.54 -3.20
N GLY A 235 -19.38 -2.77 -3.53
CA GLY A 235 -18.29 -2.88 -2.55
C GLY A 235 -18.35 -4.19 -1.77
N GLY A 236 -17.63 -5.23 -2.22
CA GLY A 236 -17.61 -6.53 -1.54
C GLY A 236 -17.10 -6.42 -0.10
N ALA A 237 -16.00 -5.70 0.10
CA ALA A 237 -15.55 -5.30 1.43
C ALA A 237 -16.06 -3.90 1.82
N VAL A 238 -15.75 -2.87 1.01
CA VAL A 238 -15.90 -1.48 1.42
C VAL A 238 -16.82 -0.71 0.49
N TYR A 239 -17.82 -0.01 1.04
CA TYR A 239 -18.66 0.93 0.32
C TYR A 239 -18.53 2.34 0.91
N ILE A 240 -18.22 3.33 0.06
CA ILE A 240 -18.06 4.73 0.44
C ILE A 240 -19.07 5.55 -0.36
N ASN A 241 -20.01 6.17 0.34
CA ASN A 241 -21.07 6.99 -0.23
C ASN A 241 -20.93 8.45 0.22
N GLY A 242 -20.93 9.39 -0.72
CA GLY A 242 -20.86 10.82 -0.44
C GLY A 242 -21.92 11.60 -1.22
N SER A 243 -22.61 12.55 -0.59
CA SER A 243 -23.61 13.37 -1.30
C SER A 243 -23.84 14.74 -0.67
N VAL A 244 -24.46 15.67 -1.39
CA VAL A 244 -24.98 16.97 -0.87
C VAL A 244 -23.97 17.69 0.03
N GLY A 245 -22.86 18.16 -0.55
CA GLY A 245 -21.82 18.90 0.18
C GLY A 245 -20.87 18.05 1.01
N ALA A 246 -20.96 16.71 0.96
CA ALA A 246 -20.07 15.83 1.71
C ALA A 246 -18.58 16.01 1.37
N THR A 247 -17.74 15.86 2.39
CA THR A 247 -16.27 15.80 2.28
C THR A 247 -15.78 14.39 2.60
N ILE A 248 -15.22 13.69 1.63
CA ILE A 248 -14.86 12.27 1.73
C ILE A 248 -13.33 12.11 1.58
N GLU A 249 -12.65 11.96 2.72
CA GLU A 249 -11.19 11.92 2.83
C GLU A 249 -10.69 10.72 3.70
N PRO A 250 -11.28 9.50 3.63
CA PRO A 250 -10.74 8.33 4.34
C PRO A 250 -9.38 7.89 3.78
N ARG A 251 -8.59 7.26 4.65
CA ARG A 251 -7.23 6.80 4.35
C ARG A 251 -7.11 5.30 4.59
N PHE A 252 -6.65 4.55 3.60
CA PHE A 252 -6.34 3.13 3.67
C PHE A 252 -4.84 2.95 3.51
N LEU A 253 -4.15 2.52 4.57
CA LEU A 253 -2.69 2.47 4.65
C LEU A 253 -2.25 1.02 4.93
N GLY A 254 -1.43 0.40 4.07
CA GLY A 254 -0.91 -0.95 4.34
C GLY A 254 -1.99 -2.03 4.45
N CYS A 255 -3.17 -1.83 3.83
CA CYS A 255 -4.31 -2.74 3.96
C CYS A 255 -4.30 -3.83 2.87
N SER A 256 -4.89 -4.98 3.17
CA SER A 256 -5.01 -6.09 2.23
C SER A 256 -6.47 -6.46 2.00
N PHE A 257 -6.91 -6.44 0.75
CA PHE A 257 -8.24 -6.83 0.29
C PHE A 257 -8.10 -8.12 -0.51
N ARG A 258 -8.52 -9.25 0.08
CA ARG A 258 -8.41 -10.58 -0.52
C ARG A 258 -9.76 -11.26 -0.72
N ASN A 259 -9.96 -11.84 -1.90
CA ASN A 259 -11.08 -12.74 -2.18
C ASN A 259 -12.47 -12.12 -1.89
N ASN A 260 -12.61 -10.79 -1.89
CA ASN A 260 -13.89 -10.13 -1.64
C ASN A 260 -14.73 -10.15 -2.93
N PHE A 261 -16.05 -10.23 -2.77
CA PHE A 261 -16.98 -10.43 -3.86
C PHE A 261 -18.10 -9.39 -3.87
N SER A 262 -18.44 -8.85 -5.05
CA SER A 262 -19.62 -8.01 -5.26
C SER A 262 -20.43 -8.50 -6.46
N GLY A 263 -21.76 -8.45 -6.37
CA GLY A 263 -22.64 -8.84 -7.48
C GLY A 263 -22.74 -7.84 -8.65
N ASP A 264 -22.10 -6.67 -8.58
CA ASP A 264 -22.09 -5.65 -9.65
C ASP A 264 -20.83 -4.77 -9.56
N ASP A 265 -20.79 -3.78 -8.66
CA ASP A 265 -19.68 -2.81 -8.61
C ASP A 265 -18.67 -3.11 -7.50
N GLY A 266 -17.38 -3.01 -7.79
CA GLY A 266 -16.30 -2.93 -6.80
C GLY A 266 -16.12 -4.19 -5.96
N GLY A 267 -15.41 -5.20 -6.48
CA GLY A 267 -15.24 -6.49 -5.79
C GLY A 267 -14.59 -6.35 -4.41
N ALA A 268 -13.63 -5.43 -4.25
CA ALA A 268 -13.15 -4.99 -2.95
C ALA A 268 -13.86 -3.72 -2.48
N MET A 269 -13.84 -2.66 -3.29
CA MET A 269 -14.22 -1.31 -2.87
C MET A 269 -15.10 -0.63 -3.92
N ALA A 270 -16.19 0.00 -3.47
CA ALA A 270 -17.04 0.85 -4.29
C ALA A 270 -17.13 2.26 -3.71
N ILE A 271 -16.82 3.26 -4.52
CA ILE A 271 -16.82 4.69 -4.19
C ILE A 271 -17.88 5.37 -5.04
N ASN A 272 -18.89 5.98 -4.41
CA ASN A 272 -20.01 6.66 -5.06
C ASN A 272 -20.20 8.05 -4.46
N ILE A 273 -19.67 9.09 -5.11
CA ILE A 273 -19.78 10.47 -4.63
C ILE A 273 -20.65 11.27 -5.61
N SER A 274 -21.81 11.75 -5.16
CA SER A 274 -22.82 12.38 -6.02
C SER A 274 -23.63 13.47 -5.33
N SER A 275 -23.58 14.71 -5.82
CA SER A 275 -24.37 15.82 -5.28
C SER A 275 -25.49 16.31 -6.22
N THR A 276 -26.71 15.89 -5.95
CA THR A 276 -27.91 16.37 -6.65
C THR A 276 -28.28 17.84 -6.35
N VAL A 277 -27.51 18.53 -5.48
CA VAL A 277 -27.77 19.92 -5.07
C VAL A 277 -26.70 20.85 -5.65
N MET A 278 -27.11 21.68 -6.60
CA MET A 278 -26.23 22.59 -7.36
C MET A 278 -25.40 23.55 -6.50
N LEU A 279 -25.89 23.94 -5.32
CA LEU A 279 -25.21 24.86 -4.40
C LEU A 279 -24.35 24.15 -3.33
N SER A 280 -24.25 22.82 -3.37
CA SER A 280 -23.57 22.00 -2.35
C SER A 280 -22.65 20.98 -3.04
N ARG A 281 -21.54 21.45 -3.62
CA ARG A 281 -20.57 20.58 -4.30
C ARG A 281 -19.97 19.57 -3.30
N SER A 282 -19.94 18.28 -3.66
CA SER A 282 -19.24 17.26 -2.86
C SER A 282 -17.77 17.15 -3.29
N TYR A 283 -16.91 16.72 -2.36
CA TYR A 283 -15.47 16.61 -2.56
C TYR A 283 -14.94 15.24 -2.10
N SER A 284 -14.02 14.66 -2.88
CA SER A 284 -13.38 13.38 -2.60
C SER A 284 -11.85 13.48 -2.72
N ALA A 285 -11.13 13.10 -1.67
CA ALA A 285 -9.67 12.96 -1.67
C ALA A 285 -9.25 11.72 -0.86
N ILE A 286 -9.82 10.58 -1.25
CA ILE A 286 -9.54 9.26 -0.67
C ILE A 286 -8.07 8.92 -0.92
N GLN A 287 -7.38 8.42 0.10
CA GLN A 287 -6.00 7.95 0.00
C GLN A 287 -5.96 6.42 0.14
N ILE A 288 -5.39 5.74 -0.83
CA ILE A 288 -5.11 4.30 -0.81
C ILE A 288 -3.62 4.13 -1.02
N ASP A 289 -2.88 3.75 0.03
CA ASP A 289 -1.42 3.72 0.03
C ASP A 289 -0.90 2.36 0.51
N SER A 290 0.06 1.79 -0.23
CA SER A 290 0.74 0.55 0.15
C SER A 290 -0.21 -0.63 0.34
N CYS A 291 -1.32 -0.64 -0.41
CA CYS A 291 -2.39 -1.61 -0.28
C CYS A 291 -2.25 -2.76 -1.29
N LEU A 292 -2.73 -3.94 -0.91
CA LEU A 292 -2.86 -5.10 -1.80
C LEU A 292 -4.33 -5.37 -2.10
N PHE A 293 -4.68 -5.46 -3.38
CA PHE A 293 -5.98 -5.93 -3.88
C PHE A 293 -5.74 -7.23 -4.65
N GLU A 294 -6.11 -8.36 -4.07
CA GLU A 294 -5.80 -9.70 -4.59
C GLU A 294 -7.06 -10.57 -4.73
N ASN A 295 -7.27 -11.16 -5.91
CA ASN A 295 -8.37 -12.07 -6.22
C ASN A 295 -9.79 -11.51 -5.91
N ASN A 296 -9.96 -10.18 -5.87
CA ASN A 296 -11.29 -9.60 -5.67
C ASN A 296 -12.09 -9.68 -6.98
N LYS A 297 -13.40 -9.87 -6.85
CA LYS A 297 -14.24 -10.25 -7.98
C LYS A 297 -15.58 -9.51 -8.02
N THR A 298 -15.98 -9.12 -9.22
CA THR A 298 -17.38 -8.83 -9.54
C THR A 298 -17.98 -9.87 -10.49
N GLN A 299 -19.30 -9.89 -10.64
CA GLN A 299 -20.01 -10.80 -11.53
C GLN A 299 -21.10 -10.08 -12.34
N GLY A 300 -21.30 -10.50 -13.59
CA GLY A 300 -22.38 -10.02 -14.45
C GLY A 300 -21.90 -8.99 -15.47
N ASP A 301 -22.57 -8.95 -16.62
CA ASP A 301 -22.07 -8.28 -17.84
C ASP A 301 -21.96 -6.75 -17.71
N PHE A 302 -22.61 -6.13 -16.72
CA PHE A 302 -22.54 -4.68 -16.47
C PHE A 302 -21.68 -4.30 -15.26
N ALA A 303 -21.07 -5.30 -14.62
CA ALA A 303 -20.22 -5.17 -13.46
C ALA A 303 -18.96 -4.36 -13.77
N ARG A 304 -18.45 -3.63 -12.78
CA ARG A 304 -17.33 -2.70 -12.97
C ARG A 304 -16.37 -2.75 -11.81
N GLY A 305 -15.06 -2.66 -12.10
CA GLY A 305 -14.03 -2.56 -11.08
C GLY A 305 -13.88 -3.85 -10.27
N GLY A 306 -13.16 -4.84 -10.81
CA GLY A 306 -12.96 -6.12 -10.12
C GLY A 306 -12.35 -5.97 -8.72
N ALA A 307 -11.46 -4.99 -8.53
CA ALA A 307 -11.08 -4.50 -7.19
C ALA A 307 -11.86 -3.23 -6.80
N ILE A 308 -11.67 -2.13 -7.54
CA ILE A 308 -12.19 -0.81 -7.17
C ILE A 308 -13.11 -0.28 -8.27
N TRP A 309 -14.34 0.06 -7.89
CA TRP A 309 -15.21 0.89 -8.70
C TRP A 309 -15.32 2.29 -8.10
N MET A 310 -15.14 3.31 -8.92
CA MET A 310 -15.18 4.71 -8.52
C MET A 310 -16.08 5.50 -9.49
N LEU A 311 -17.15 6.06 -8.94
CA LEU A 311 -18.06 6.99 -9.61
C LEU A 311 -18.07 8.32 -8.88
N ILE A 312 -17.73 9.36 -9.62
CA ILE A 312 -17.90 10.77 -9.26
C ILE A 312 -19.00 11.33 -10.15
N SER A 313 -20.11 11.76 -9.56
CA SER A 313 -21.31 12.19 -10.29
C SER A 313 -21.90 13.49 -9.76
N ALA A 314 -22.80 14.10 -10.53
CA ALA A 314 -23.54 15.33 -10.27
C ALA A 314 -22.84 16.34 -9.34
N ASN A 315 -22.25 17.41 -9.90
CA ASN A 315 -21.68 18.52 -9.11
C ASN A 315 -20.71 18.05 -8.00
N THR A 316 -19.73 17.23 -8.37
CA THR A 316 -18.72 16.68 -7.45
C THR A 316 -17.31 16.86 -8.02
N GLU A 317 -16.32 16.95 -7.15
CA GLU A 317 -14.90 16.97 -7.50
C GLU A 317 -14.15 15.82 -6.83
N SER A 318 -13.16 15.24 -7.52
CA SER A 318 -12.24 14.29 -6.91
C SER A 318 -10.78 14.53 -7.24
N HIS A 319 -9.93 14.28 -6.24
CA HIS A 319 -8.47 14.22 -6.27
C HIS A 319 -8.02 12.99 -5.49
N ASN A 320 -8.65 11.83 -5.74
CA ASN A 320 -8.32 10.60 -5.03
C ASN A 320 -6.93 10.12 -5.44
N MET A 321 -6.20 9.54 -4.50
CA MET A 321 -4.82 9.08 -4.71
C MET A 321 -4.71 7.59 -4.37
N ILE A 322 -4.40 6.78 -5.38
CA ILE A 322 -4.02 5.37 -5.22
C ILE A 322 -2.52 5.30 -5.45
N ARG A 323 -1.74 4.86 -4.47
CA ARG A 323 -0.28 4.80 -4.60
C ARG A 323 0.39 3.61 -3.95
N ASN A 324 1.58 3.26 -4.43
CA ASN A 324 2.43 2.18 -3.89
C ASN A 324 1.70 0.82 -3.78
N SER A 325 0.65 0.62 -4.58
CA SER A 325 -0.37 -0.41 -4.37
C SER A 325 -0.34 -1.48 -5.46
N ARG A 326 -0.72 -2.70 -5.10
CA ARG A 326 -0.65 -3.88 -5.98
C ARG A 326 -2.06 -4.41 -6.25
N PHE A 327 -2.39 -4.57 -7.52
CA PHE A 327 -3.65 -5.15 -8.00
C PHE A 327 -3.32 -6.45 -8.72
N ILE A 328 -3.64 -7.58 -8.09
CA ILE A 328 -3.25 -8.92 -8.53
C ILE A 328 -4.49 -9.78 -8.75
N ASN A 329 -4.64 -10.33 -9.97
CA ASN A 329 -5.67 -11.32 -10.32
C ASN A 329 -7.12 -10.91 -9.99
N ASN A 330 -7.43 -9.61 -9.98
CA ASN A 330 -8.81 -9.15 -9.77
C ASN A 330 -9.62 -9.34 -11.06
N LEU A 331 -10.90 -9.69 -10.92
CA LEU A 331 -11.77 -10.07 -12.05
C LEU A 331 -13.03 -9.20 -12.08
N SER A 332 -13.27 -8.52 -13.19
CA SER A 332 -14.53 -7.83 -13.46
C SER A 332 -15.43 -8.65 -14.38
N GLY A 333 -16.71 -8.80 -14.00
CA GLY A 333 -17.74 -9.41 -14.85
C GLY A 333 -18.10 -8.60 -16.10
N GLY A 334 -17.77 -7.31 -16.11
CA GLY A 334 -17.92 -6.39 -17.25
C GLY A 334 -16.61 -5.67 -17.52
N HIS A 335 -16.49 -4.42 -17.11
CA HIS A 335 -15.34 -3.54 -17.44
C HIS A 335 -14.38 -3.31 -16.26
N GLY A 336 -13.12 -3.01 -16.54
CA GLY A 336 -12.14 -2.56 -15.52
C GLY A 336 -11.77 -3.67 -14.53
N GLY A 337 -10.93 -4.62 -14.93
CA GLY A 337 -10.61 -5.81 -14.14
C GLY A 337 -9.97 -5.51 -12.78
N ALA A 338 -9.17 -4.44 -12.67
CA ALA A 338 -8.75 -3.89 -11.39
C ALA A 338 -9.58 -2.67 -10.99
N VAL A 339 -9.47 -1.56 -11.74
CA VAL A 339 -10.06 -0.26 -11.38
C VAL A 339 -10.92 0.27 -12.51
N PHE A 340 -12.16 0.65 -12.17
CA PHE A 340 -13.05 1.41 -13.04
C PHE A 340 -13.24 2.82 -12.46
N ASN A 341 -12.78 3.84 -13.16
CA ASN A 341 -12.83 5.24 -12.75
C ASN A 341 -13.71 6.06 -13.70
N ARG A 342 -14.82 6.61 -13.20
CA ARG A 342 -15.81 7.35 -13.99
C ARG A 342 -16.20 8.69 -13.37
N ALA A 343 -16.14 9.73 -14.19
CA ALA A 343 -16.89 10.97 -13.99
C ALA A 343 -18.21 10.92 -14.80
N SER A 344 -19.32 11.35 -14.20
CA SER A 344 -20.63 11.40 -14.88
C SER A 344 -21.50 12.59 -14.49
N SER A 345 -22.39 13.01 -15.39
CA SER A 345 -23.26 14.18 -15.25
C SER A 345 -22.52 15.52 -15.21
N ALA A 346 -23.17 16.57 -15.72
CA ALA A 346 -22.61 17.92 -15.80
C ALA A 346 -22.05 18.43 -14.46
N LEU A 347 -21.01 19.26 -14.56
CA LEU A 347 -20.24 19.85 -13.46
C LEU A 347 -19.36 18.86 -12.63
N SER A 348 -19.41 17.56 -12.91
CA SER A 348 -18.50 16.59 -12.30
C SER A 348 -17.10 16.66 -12.90
N GLN A 349 -16.08 16.64 -12.04
CA GLN A 349 -14.67 16.71 -12.42
C GLN A 349 -13.88 15.67 -11.61
N ALA A 350 -13.29 14.68 -12.28
CA ALA A 350 -12.39 13.72 -11.66
C ALA A 350 -10.94 13.98 -12.09
N GLY A 351 -10.05 14.21 -11.13
CA GLY A 351 -8.61 14.42 -11.32
C GLY A 351 -7.81 13.44 -10.46
N ASP A 352 -8.15 12.15 -10.53
CA ASP A 352 -7.58 11.13 -9.66
C ASP A 352 -6.18 10.70 -10.14
N ARG A 353 -5.31 10.29 -9.20
CA ARG A 353 -3.92 9.92 -9.50
C ARG A 353 -3.63 8.50 -9.02
N ILE A 354 -3.17 7.66 -9.95
CA ILE A 354 -2.70 6.29 -9.72
C ILE A 354 -1.18 6.32 -9.88
N ILE A 355 -0.42 6.13 -8.80
CA ILE A 355 1.03 6.41 -8.75
C ILE A 355 1.78 5.18 -8.23
N ASN A 356 2.91 4.78 -8.81
CA ASN A 356 3.73 3.66 -8.30
C ASN A 356 2.87 2.41 -8.04
N CYS A 357 2.03 2.01 -9.00
CA CYS A 357 1.13 0.87 -8.85
C CYS A 357 1.47 -0.28 -9.81
N PHE A 358 1.34 -1.52 -9.33
CA PHE A 358 1.57 -2.73 -10.11
C PHE A 358 0.25 -3.46 -10.37
N PHE A 359 -0.12 -3.56 -11.65
CA PHE A 359 -1.32 -4.25 -12.13
C PHE A 359 -0.91 -5.55 -12.81
N SER A 360 -1.15 -6.68 -12.15
CA SER A 360 -0.77 -8.00 -12.65
C SER A 360 -1.93 -8.98 -12.73
N GLY A 361 -2.09 -9.64 -13.89
CA GLY A 361 -3.06 -10.74 -14.03
C GLY A 361 -4.53 -10.35 -13.89
N ASN A 362 -4.86 -9.05 -13.85
CA ASN A 362 -6.25 -8.61 -13.70
C ASN A 362 -7.02 -8.84 -15.01
N SER A 363 -8.29 -9.18 -14.90
CA SER A 363 -9.10 -9.62 -16.05
C SER A 363 -10.47 -8.94 -16.08
N SER A 364 -10.96 -8.62 -17.27
CA SER A 364 -12.32 -8.18 -17.51
C SER A 364 -12.98 -9.00 -18.63
N LEU A 365 -14.26 -9.35 -18.46
CA LEU A 365 -15.04 -10.07 -19.48
C LEU A 365 -15.58 -9.15 -20.59
N GLN A 366 -15.29 -7.85 -20.51
CA GLN A 366 -15.45 -6.89 -21.59
C GLN A 366 -14.13 -6.12 -21.76
N ASP A 367 -14.11 -4.83 -21.47
CA ASP A 367 -12.97 -3.96 -21.77
C ASP A 367 -12.15 -3.55 -20.53
N GLY A 368 -10.89 -3.17 -20.73
CA GLY A 368 -10.01 -2.65 -19.67
C GLY A 368 -9.63 -3.72 -18.66
N GLY A 369 -8.67 -4.59 -18.98
CA GLY A 369 -8.28 -5.70 -18.10
C GLY A 369 -7.68 -5.24 -16.76
N ALA A 370 -7.01 -4.09 -16.72
CA ALA A 370 -6.59 -3.42 -15.48
C ALA A 370 -7.41 -2.15 -15.22
N LEU A 371 -7.26 -1.13 -16.06
CA LEU A 371 -7.85 0.20 -15.88
C LEU A 371 -8.93 0.48 -16.91
N TYR A 372 -10.02 1.07 -16.44
CA TYR A 372 -11.07 1.61 -17.28
C TYR A 372 -11.36 3.06 -16.90
N PHE A 373 -11.20 3.99 -17.85
CA PHE A 373 -11.46 5.41 -17.66
C PHE A 373 -12.69 5.88 -18.43
N ARG A 374 -13.52 6.72 -17.79
CA ARG A 374 -14.66 7.38 -18.46
C ARG A 374 -14.94 8.77 -17.92
N GLY A 375 -15.12 9.73 -18.82
CA GLY A 375 -15.79 11.00 -18.58
C GLY A 375 -16.98 11.11 -19.52
N SER A 376 -18.19 10.95 -18.98
CA SER A 376 -19.44 10.83 -19.74
C SER A 376 -20.50 11.83 -19.28
N GLU A 377 -21.55 12.05 -20.07
CA GLU A 377 -22.70 12.87 -19.64
C GLU A 377 -22.30 14.29 -19.22
N GLU A 378 -21.55 15.01 -20.06
CA GLU A 378 -21.01 16.37 -19.81
C GLU A 378 -19.99 16.47 -18.65
N ALA A 379 -19.60 15.35 -18.03
CA ALA A 379 -18.55 15.31 -17.02
C ALA A 379 -17.14 15.33 -17.64
N VAL A 380 -16.17 15.75 -16.82
CA VAL A 380 -14.74 15.76 -17.17
C VAL A 380 -13.99 14.75 -16.30
N ASN A 381 -13.18 13.90 -16.93
CA ASN A 381 -12.20 13.04 -16.30
C ASN A 381 -10.81 13.38 -16.86
N THR A 382 -9.88 13.75 -15.98
CA THR A 382 -8.49 14.13 -16.27
C THR A 382 -7.53 13.38 -15.36
N SER A 383 -7.78 12.07 -15.19
CA SER A 383 -7.02 11.23 -14.26
C SER A 383 -5.68 10.80 -14.85
N GLN A 384 -4.71 10.52 -13.98
CA GLN A 384 -3.33 10.19 -14.35
C GLN A 384 -2.93 8.81 -13.84
N ALA A 385 -2.23 8.02 -14.64
CA ALA A 385 -1.45 6.88 -14.17
C ALA A 385 0.05 7.18 -14.35
N ILE A 386 0.83 7.05 -13.27
CA ILE A 386 2.21 7.52 -13.20
C ILE A 386 3.09 6.43 -12.57
N ASN A 387 4.27 6.14 -13.14
CA ASN A 387 5.18 5.11 -12.64
C ASN A 387 4.47 3.74 -12.45
N CYS A 388 3.55 3.38 -13.34
CA CYS A 388 2.71 2.19 -13.21
C CYS A 388 3.15 1.08 -14.16
N ALA A 389 3.19 -0.15 -13.66
CA ALA A 389 3.52 -1.32 -14.46
C ALA A 389 2.29 -2.23 -14.65
N PHE A 390 2.03 -2.61 -15.90
CA PHE A 390 0.90 -3.38 -16.38
C PHE A 390 1.39 -4.70 -16.99
N PHE A 391 1.24 -5.79 -16.25
CA PHE A 391 1.77 -7.10 -16.61
C PHE A 391 0.66 -8.16 -16.74
N ARG A 392 0.51 -8.75 -17.93
CA ARG A 392 -0.45 -9.86 -18.17
C ARG A 392 -1.90 -9.58 -17.75
N ASN A 393 -2.37 -8.34 -17.91
CA ASN A 393 -3.79 -8.04 -17.75
C ASN A 393 -4.55 -8.48 -19.01
N GLN A 394 -5.83 -8.84 -18.88
CA GLN A 394 -6.61 -9.45 -19.95
C GLN A 394 -8.01 -8.82 -20.09
N ALA A 395 -8.41 -8.51 -21.33
CA ALA A 395 -9.77 -8.11 -21.69
C ALA A 395 -10.36 -9.09 -22.71
N ALA A 396 -11.60 -9.56 -22.51
CA ALA A 396 -12.29 -10.38 -23.51
C ALA A 396 -12.86 -9.55 -24.67
N MET A 397 -12.83 -8.21 -24.57
CA MET A 397 -13.13 -7.29 -25.67
C MET A 397 -11.88 -6.45 -25.98
N ASN A 398 -11.75 -5.24 -25.43
CA ASN A 398 -10.71 -4.30 -25.83
C ASN A 398 -9.90 -3.73 -24.65
N GLY A 399 -8.67 -3.28 -24.88
CA GLY A 399 -7.86 -2.61 -23.85
C GLY A 399 -7.38 -3.60 -22.79
N GLY A 400 -6.47 -4.52 -23.17
CA GLY A 400 -6.02 -5.62 -22.31
C GLY A 400 -5.43 -5.16 -20.98
N ALA A 401 -4.73 -4.02 -20.94
CA ALA A 401 -4.47 -3.29 -19.70
C ALA A 401 -5.40 -2.08 -19.53
N VAL A 402 -5.41 -1.13 -20.47
CA VAL A 402 -6.12 0.16 -20.32
C VAL A 402 -7.19 0.33 -21.39
N PHE A 403 -8.40 0.72 -20.98
CA PHE A 403 -9.45 1.21 -21.87
C PHE A 403 -9.90 2.61 -21.46
N SER A 404 -10.20 3.48 -22.44
CA SER A 404 -10.78 4.81 -22.22
C SER A 404 -11.93 5.09 -23.19
N THR A 405 -13.05 5.66 -22.72
CA THR A 405 -14.14 6.20 -23.57
C THR A 405 -14.73 7.48 -22.97
N SER A 406 -15.20 8.40 -23.82
CA SER A 406 -15.93 9.61 -23.41
C SER A 406 -17.46 9.48 -23.47
N PHE A 407 -17.99 8.26 -23.64
CA PHE A 407 -19.42 8.04 -23.88
C PHE A 407 -20.08 7.08 -22.88
N SER A 408 -21.39 7.24 -22.70
CA SER A 408 -22.25 6.24 -22.04
C SER A 408 -23.69 6.34 -22.52
N THR A 409 -24.26 7.54 -22.51
CA THR A 409 -25.62 7.86 -22.97
C THR A 409 -25.62 9.20 -23.72
N THR A 410 -24.90 10.18 -23.16
CA THR A 410 -24.44 11.39 -23.83
C THR A 410 -22.93 11.56 -23.65
N ALA A 411 -22.34 12.34 -24.55
CA ALA A 411 -20.91 12.66 -24.58
C ALA A 411 -20.43 13.40 -23.32
N GLY A 412 -19.23 13.08 -22.86
CA GLY A 412 -18.45 13.88 -21.91
C GLY A 412 -17.03 14.11 -22.42
N THR A 413 -16.10 14.30 -21.49
CA THR A 413 -14.69 14.59 -21.75
C THR A 413 -13.80 13.68 -20.91
N THR A 414 -12.91 12.92 -21.55
CA THR A 414 -11.87 12.10 -20.93
C THR A 414 -10.53 12.56 -21.50
N GLN A 415 -9.61 13.06 -20.67
CA GLN A 415 -8.34 13.65 -21.08
C GLN A 415 -7.26 13.21 -20.11
N ASN A 416 -6.87 11.95 -20.22
CA ASN A 416 -6.05 11.27 -19.23
C ASN A 416 -4.59 11.19 -19.67
N GLN A 417 -3.70 10.93 -18.71
CA GLN A 417 -2.27 10.86 -18.96
C GLN A 417 -1.65 9.57 -18.42
N LEU A 418 -0.73 9.00 -19.19
CA LEU A 418 0.18 7.94 -18.79
C LEU A 418 1.59 8.55 -18.73
N ILE A 419 2.27 8.45 -17.59
CA ILE A 419 3.61 9.00 -17.41
C ILE A 419 4.50 7.91 -16.81
N ASN A 420 5.66 7.64 -17.41
CA ASN A 420 6.59 6.65 -16.88
C ASN A 420 5.94 5.25 -16.69
N CYS A 421 5.09 4.78 -17.61
CA CYS A 421 4.39 3.50 -17.46
C CYS A 421 5.06 2.39 -18.27
N SER A 422 4.95 1.14 -17.82
CA SER A 422 5.51 -0.03 -18.51
C SER A 422 4.45 -1.10 -18.72
N PHE A 423 4.28 -1.54 -19.96
CA PHE A 423 3.30 -2.54 -20.37
C PHE A 423 4.02 -3.76 -20.93
N TYR A 424 3.65 -4.96 -20.48
CA TYR A 424 4.13 -6.21 -21.06
C TYR A 424 3.15 -7.38 -20.93
N GLY A 425 2.95 -8.10 -22.04
CA GLY A 425 2.22 -9.37 -22.08
C GLY A 425 0.73 -9.24 -21.78
N ASN A 426 0.17 -8.02 -21.82
CA ASN A 426 -1.26 -7.78 -21.72
C ASN A 426 -1.96 -8.28 -22.99
N SER A 427 -3.26 -8.58 -22.88
CA SER A 427 -3.99 -9.26 -23.96
C SER A 427 -5.43 -8.79 -24.10
N ALA A 428 -5.88 -8.59 -25.34
CA ALA A 428 -7.28 -8.37 -25.65
C ALA A 428 -7.76 -9.38 -26.72
N GLU A 429 -8.92 -10.00 -26.57
CA GLU A 429 -9.42 -10.92 -27.60
C GLU A 429 -9.82 -10.19 -28.89
N MET A 430 -10.17 -8.90 -28.81
CA MET A 430 -10.37 -8.04 -29.98
C MET A 430 -9.17 -7.10 -30.20
N GLU A 431 -9.15 -5.91 -29.61
CA GLU A 431 -8.25 -4.82 -30.02
C GLU A 431 -7.61 -4.07 -28.84
N GLY A 432 -6.43 -3.49 -29.04
CA GLY A 432 -5.70 -2.72 -28.02
C GLY A 432 -5.21 -3.61 -26.87
N GLY A 433 -4.18 -4.42 -27.08
CA GLY A 433 -3.64 -5.34 -26.07
C GLY A 433 -3.07 -4.62 -24.84
N GLY A 434 -2.24 -3.61 -25.05
CA GLY A 434 -1.84 -2.66 -24.01
C GLY A 434 -2.95 -1.66 -23.72
N MET A 435 -3.32 -0.86 -24.73
CA MET A 435 -4.28 0.24 -24.59
C MET A 435 -5.28 0.35 -25.74
N PHE A 436 -6.54 0.65 -25.41
CA PHE A 436 -7.58 1.02 -26.38
C PHE A 436 -8.22 2.37 -26.01
N ILE A 437 -8.32 3.27 -27.00
CA ILE A 437 -8.96 4.59 -26.85
C ILE A 437 -10.18 4.68 -27.79
N ASP A 438 -11.38 4.78 -27.21
CA ASP A 438 -12.66 4.94 -27.92
C ASP A 438 -13.09 6.42 -27.98
N GLY A 439 -12.81 7.10 -29.10
CA GLY A 439 -13.40 8.40 -29.41
C GLY A 439 -14.58 8.33 -30.38
N ALA A 440 -14.71 7.24 -31.14
CA ALA A 440 -15.75 7.06 -32.15
C ALA A 440 -17.18 7.07 -31.57
N SER A 441 -17.36 6.64 -30.32
CA SER A 441 -18.65 6.73 -29.59
C SER A 441 -19.08 8.18 -29.27
N GLY A 442 -18.19 9.16 -29.42
CA GLY A 442 -18.48 10.58 -29.28
C GLY A 442 -18.09 11.20 -27.93
N GLY A 443 -18.00 12.53 -27.93
CA GLY A 443 -17.36 13.32 -26.87
C GLY A 443 -15.91 13.64 -27.18
N ILE A 444 -15.17 14.07 -26.16
CA ILE A 444 -13.73 14.30 -26.26
C ILE A 444 -13.04 13.16 -25.51
N ASN A 445 -12.30 12.31 -26.23
CA ASN A 445 -11.42 11.32 -25.61
C ASN A 445 -9.98 11.55 -26.09
N SER A 446 -9.10 11.91 -25.16
CA SER A 446 -7.68 12.03 -25.42
C SER A 446 -6.82 11.31 -24.38
N MET A 447 -5.70 10.77 -24.84
CA MET A 447 -4.68 10.15 -24.02
C MET A 447 -3.31 10.69 -24.42
N GLU A 448 -2.57 11.21 -23.44
CA GLU A 448 -1.17 11.59 -23.61
C GLU A 448 -0.31 10.54 -22.90
N ALA A 449 0.64 9.91 -23.60
CA ALA A 449 1.61 9.02 -22.97
C ALA A 449 3.03 9.55 -23.17
N THR A 450 3.74 9.73 -22.06
CA THR A 450 5.12 10.23 -22.04
C THR A 450 6.01 9.32 -21.22
N ASN A 451 7.24 9.07 -21.68
CA ASN A 451 8.18 8.15 -21.02
C ASN A 451 7.61 6.73 -20.80
N CYS A 452 6.70 6.27 -21.66
CA CYS A 452 6.04 4.97 -21.49
C CYS A 452 6.65 3.89 -22.40
N ILE A 453 6.57 2.62 -22.00
CA ILE A 453 6.96 1.48 -22.82
C ILE A 453 5.72 0.63 -23.08
N PHE A 454 5.41 0.39 -24.35
CA PHE A 454 4.42 -0.57 -24.80
C PHE A 454 5.13 -1.66 -25.62
N TRP A 455 5.27 -2.85 -25.04
CA TRP A 455 6.05 -3.92 -25.65
C TRP A 455 5.52 -5.32 -25.32
N GLY A 456 5.42 -6.20 -26.32
CA GLY A 456 5.06 -7.61 -26.10
C GLY A 456 3.60 -7.83 -25.71
N ASP A 457 2.71 -6.86 -25.94
CA ASP A 457 1.27 -7.04 -25.78
C ASP A 457 0.66 -7.81 -26.97
N SER A 458 -0.59 -8.27 -26.82
CA SER A 458 -1.20 -9.20 -27.77
C SER A 458 -2.70 -8.95 -28.01
N VAL A 459 -3.14 -9.26 -29.23
CA VAL A 459 -4.52 -9.06 -29.68
C VAL A 459 -4.99 -10.19 -30.60
N GLY A 460 -6.29 -10.46 -30.61
CA GLY A 460 -6.92 -11.32 -31.62
C GLY A 460 -7.20 -10.64 -32.96
N VAL A 461 -7.35 -9.30 -32.98
CA VAL A 461 -7.70 -8.52 -34.19
C VAL A 461 -6.65 -7.47 -34.55
N ALA A 462 -6.54 -6.36 -33.80
CA ALA A 462 -5.72 -5.21 -34.21
C ALA A 462 -5.18 -4.37 -33.05
N GLY A 463 -4.04 -3.68 -33.29
CA GLY A 463 -3.39 -2.80 -32.31
C GLY A 463 -2.87 -3.55 -31.08
N LYS A 464 -1.77 -4.30 -31.21
CA LYS A 464 -1.15 -5.03 -30.08
C LYS A 464 -0.87 -4.10 -28.90
N GLU A 465 -0.03 -3.09 -29.13
CA GLU A 465 0.39 -2.15 -28.09
C GLU A 465 -0.73 -1.14 -27.80
N ILE A 466 -1.19 -0.44 -28.84
CA ILE A 466 -2.20 0.62 -28.73
C ILE A 466 -3.14 0.55 -29.94
N LEU A 467 -4.43 0.75 -29.71
CA LEU A 467 -5.41 1.09 -30.74
C LEU A 467 -6.11 2.43 -30.41
N ASN A 468 -6.15 3.35 -31.38
CA ASN A 468 -6.95 4.57 -31.31
C ASN A 468 -8.14 4.48 -32.27
N ASN A 469 -9.35 4.31 -31.73
CA ASN A 469 -10.60 4.33 -32.48
C ASN A 469 -11.24 5.73 -32.42
N GLY A 470 -10.69 6.67 -33.19
CA GLY A 470 -11.27 8.00 -33.39
C GLY A 470 -11.14 9.00 -32.22
N GLY A 471 -10.33 8.70 -31.20
CA GLY A 471 -9.90 9.65 -30.18
C GLY A 471 -8.65 10.42 -30.60
N SER A 472 -8.01 11.12 -29.66
CA SER A 472 -6.72 11.78 -29.85
C SER A 472 -5.67 11.14 -28.95
N VAL A 473 -4.67 10.48 -29.53
CA VAL A 473 -3.56 9.89 -28.76
C VAL A 473 -2.27 10.56 -29.19
N SER A 474 -1.48 11.05 -28.22
CA SER A 474 -0.18 11.67 -28.45
C SER A 474 0.89 10.92 -27.65
N LEU A 475 1.99 10.56 -28.31
CA LEU A 475 3.14 9.85 -27.70
C LEU A 475 4.40 10.72 -27.76
N ALA A 476 5.10 10.84 -26.64
CA ALA A 476 6.42 11.49 -26.56
C ALA A 476 7.38 10.63 -25.74
N HIS A 477 8.66 10.53 -26.14
CA HIS A 477 9.67 9.78 -25.37
C HIS A 477 9.24 8.34 -24.97
N CYS A 478 8.43 7.66 -25.79
CA CYS A 478 7.96 6.31 -25.52
C CYS A 478 8.77 5.26 -26.30
N ILE A 479 8.81 4.01 -25.82
CA ILE A 479 9.23 2.84 -26.59
C ILE A 479 7.98 2.07 -27.03
N ILE A 480 7.85 1.75 -28.32
CA ILE A 480 6.65 1.07 -28.86
C ILE A 480 7.03 -0.08 -29.81
N GLU A 481 6.55 -1.30 -29.54
CA GLU A 481 6.73 -2.44 -30.46
C GLU A 481 6.02 -2.16 -31.80
N GLY A 482 6.80 -2.16 -32.89
CA GLY A 482 6.27 -2.04 -34.25
C GLY A 482 6.04 -0.59 -34.74
N GLY A 483 6.39 0.43 -33.96
CA GLY A 483 6.34 1.83 -34.37
C GLY A 483 5.10 2.60 -33.91
N ILE A 484 4.99 3.87 -34.34
CA ILE A 484 3.82 4.72 -34.05
C ILE A 484 2.55 4.11 -34.69
N PRO A 485 1.52 3.78 -33.90
CA PRO A 485 0.29 3.17 -34.43
C PRO A 485 -0.53 4.12 -35.31
N ALA A 486 -1.40 3.55 -36.15
CA ALA A 486 -2.28 4.34 -37.00
C ALA A 486 -3.24 5.23 -36.17
N GLY A 487 -3.36 6.50 -36.55
CA GLY A 487 -4.21 7.46 -35.85
C GLY A 487 -3.61 8.02 -34.55
N VAL A 488 -2.33 7.75 -34.27
CA VAL A 488 -1.59 8.30 -33.12
C VAL A 488 -0.68 9.44 -33.58
N ASN A 489 -0.62 10.52 -32.80
CA ASN A 489 0.30 11.64 -33.02
C ASN A 489 1.67 11.31 -32.43
N ASP A 490 2.72 11.51 -33.24
CA ASP A 490 4.11 11.45 -32.82
C ASP A 490 4.57 12.84 -32.40
N GLU A 491 4.69 13.09 -31.09
CA GLU A 491 5.21 14.34 -30.53
C GLU A 491 6.75 14.34 -30.43
N GLY A 492 7.40 13.25 -30.88
CA GLY A 492 8.85 13.12 -31.01
C GLY A 492 9.55 12.33 -29.91
N ASN A 493 10.82 12.01 -30.19
CA ASN A 493 11.74 11.23 -29.36
C ASN A 493 11.24 9.82 -28.98
N ASN A 494 10.27 9.28 -29.73
CA ASN A 494 9.83 7.90 -29.59
C ASN A 494 10.86 6.93 -30.21
N LEU A 495 10.95 5.74 -29.61
CA LEU A 495 11.91 4.67 -29.90
C LEU A 495 11.16 3.38 -30.27
N PHE A 496 11.78 2.53 -31.08
CA PHE A 496 11.13 1.36 -31.68
C PHE A 496 11.95 0.06 -31.54
N GLU A 497 13.13 0.18 -30.93
CA GLU A 497 14.02 -0.88 -30.51
C GLU A 497 13.46 -1.62 -29.28
N ASP A 498 13.88 -2.87 -29.09
CA ASP A 498 13.53 -3.66 -27.91
C ASP A 498 13.99 -2.93 -26.63
N PRO A 499 13.11 -2.70 -25.62
CA PRO A 499 13.46 -2.06 -24.37
C PRO A 499 14.46 -2.87 -23.54
N GLN A 500 14.79 -4.11 -23.93
CA GLN A 500 15.71 -4.99 -23.22
C GLN A 500 15.29 -5.20 -21.76
N TYR A 501 14.02 -5.58 -21.54
CA TYR A 501 13.55 -5.95 -20.21
C TYR A 501 14.33 -7.15 -19.66
N ALA A 502 14.69 -7.11 -18.38
CA ALA A 502 15.57 -8.08 -17.75
C ALA A 502 14.98 -9.51 -17.66
N ALA A 503 13.71 -9.66 -17.28
CA ALA A 503 12.99 -10.95 -17.32
C ALA A 503 11.47 -10.75 -17.42
N PRO A 504 10.97 -10.20 -18.54
CA PRO A 504 9.60 -9.71 -18.62
C PRO A 504 8.56 -10.84 -18.57
N GLN A 505 8.89 -12.06 -18.98
CA GLN A 505 8.01 -13.23 -18.86
C GLN A 505 7.77 -13.66 -17.40
N GLU A 506 8.59 -13.19 -16.46
CA GLU A 506 8.41 -13.36 -15.01
C GLU A 506 7.76 -12.13 -14.34
N GLY A 507 7.47 -11.07 -15.11
CA GLY A 507 6.99 -9.78 -14.60
C GLY A 507 8.10 -8.85 -14.11
N ASN A 508 9.37 -9.15 -14.40
CA ASN A 508 10.47 -8.22 -14.16
C ASN A 508 10.63 -7.28 -15.36
N LEU A 509 10.10 -6.07 -15.23
CA LEU A 509 10.12 -5.02 -16.27
C LEU A 509 11.18 -3.93 -16.00
N HIS A 510 12.20 -4.23 -15.19
CA HIS A 510 13.43 -3.44 -15.19
C HIS A 510 14.11 -3.54 -16.56
N LEU A 511 14.77 -2.46 -16.99
CA LEU A 511 15.56 -2.43 -18.20
C LEU A 511 16.92 -3.13 -17.95
N LEU A 512 17.68 -3.45 -18.99
CA LEU A 512 19.07 -3.88 -18.84
C LEU A 512 20.05 -2.69 -18.92
N PRO A 513 21.29 -2.78 -18.39
CA PRO A 513 22.23 -1.66 -18.27
C PRO A 513 22.73 -0.97 -19.57
N CYS A 514 22.21 -1.33 -20.74
CA CYS A 514 22.44 -0.66 -22.04
C CYS A 514 21.15 -0.56 -22.87
N SER A 515 19.98 -0.59 -22.20
CA SER A 515 18.67 -0.45 -22.85
C SER A 515 18.55 0.89 -23.60
N PRO A 516 17.85 0.93 -24.75
CA PRO A 516 17.52 2.20 -25.41
C PRO A 516 16.63 3.11 -24.54
N GLY A 517 15.99 2.59 -23.50
CA GLY A 517 15.19 3.37 -22.54
C GLY A 517 15.97 3.95 -21.36
N ALA A 518 17.22 3.53 -21.15
CA ALA A 518 18.04 4.01 -20.05
C ALA A 518 18.55 5.44 -20.32
N ASP A 519 18.45 6.33 -19.33
CA ASP A 519 18.85 7.74 -19.41
C ASP A 519 18.26 8.50 -20.65
N ALA A 520 17.07 8.09 -21.12
CA ALA A 520 16.48 8.54 -22.39
C ALA A 520 15.15 9.33 -22.27
N GLY A 521 14.56 9.38 -21.09
CA GLY A 521 13.26 10.00 -20.84
C GLY A 521 13.29 11.52 -20.67
N LEU A 522 12.09 12.12 -20.64
CA LEU A 522 11.89 13.55 -20.44
C LEU A 522 11.69 13.88 -18.95
N ASN A 523 12.66 14.57 -18.34
CA ASN A 523 12.54 15.03 -16.94
C ASN A 523 11.40 16.03 -16.70
N ALA A 524 11.10 16.88 -17.69
CA ALA A 524 10.26 18.07 -17.50
C ALA A 524 8.76 17.77 -17.28
N ILE A 525 8.31 16.53 -17.57
CA ILE A 525 6.92 16.10 -17.36
C ILE A 525 6.65 15.65 -15.92
N PHE A 526 7.69 15.48 -15.10
CA PHE A 526 7.61 14.81 -13.81
C PHE A 526 6.98 15.70 -12.73
N PRO A 527 5.86 15.28 -12.08
CA PRO A 527 5.26 16.04 -10.99
C PRO A 527 6.22 16.15 -9.80
N PRO A 528 6.42 17.34 -9.22
CA PRO A 528 7.46 17.57 -8.20
C PRO A 528 7.16 16.93 -6.84
N ASP A 529 5.98 16.34 -6.65
CA ASP A 529 5.57 15.60 -5.46
C ASP A 529 5.79 14.08 -5.56
N ILE A 530 6.15 13.59 -6.75
CA ILE A 530 6.67 12.25 -6.98
C ILE A 530 8.19 12.37 -7.03
N THR A 531 8.92 11.43 -6.44
CA THR A 531 10.40 11.46 -6.38
C THR A 531 11.06 10.11 -6.65
N THR A 532 10.31 9.02 -6.51
CA THR A 532 10.78 7.64 -6.70
C THR A 532 9.92 6.91 -7.72
N ASP A 533 10.49 5.86 -8.31
CA ASP A 533 9.84 4.88 -9.17
C ASP A 533 8.99 3.87 -8.37
N LEU A 534 8.62 2.77 -9.04
CA LEU A 534 7.81 1.69 -8.48
C LEU A 534 8.51 0.86 -7.39
N ASP A 535 9.84 0.77 -7.39
CA ASP A 535 10.62 0.01 -6.40
C ASP A 535 11.17 0.89 -5.24
N GLY A 536 10.96 2.21 -5.33
CA GLY A 536 11.39 3.20 -4.33
C GLY A 536 12.71 3.88 -4.68
N THR A 537 13.25 3.59 -5.86
CA THR A 537 14.48 4.15 -6.41
C THR A 537 14.21 5.55 -6.98
N ARG A 538 15.10 6.51 -6.74
CA ARG A 538 14.91 7.93 -7.11
C ARG A 538 14.89 8.09 -8.64
N ARG A 539 13.83 8.71 -9.21
CA ARG A 539 13.61 8.77 -10.69
C ARG A 539 14.74 9.43 -11.47
N ILE A 540 15.12 10.68 -11.19
CA ILE A 540 16.13 11.36 -12.04
C ILE A 540 17.55 10.93 -11.62
N GLN A 541 18.02 9.77 -12.08
CA GLN A 541 19.43 9.36 -11.95
C GLN A 541 20.27 10.09 -13.00
N ASN A 542 21.61 10.10 -12.93
CA ASN A 542 22.54 10.63 -13.96
C ASN A 542 22.18 11.95 -14.71
N MET A 543 21.36 12.81 -14.11
CA MET A 543 20.64 13.95 -14.72
C MET A 543 19.49 13.62 -15.72
N VAL A 544 19.16 12.36 -16.01
CA VAL A 544 18.04 11.96 -16.90
C VAL A 544 17.19 10.85 -16.26
N ILE A 545 15.94 10.73 -16.67
CA ILE A 545 14.99 9.72 -16.16
C ILE A 545 14.93 8.53 -17.13
N ASP A 546 14.86 7.30 -16.63
CA ASP A 546 14.61 6.14 -17.50
C ASP A 546 13.18 6.18 -18.07
N ILE A 547 13.01 5.66 -19.29
CA ILE A 547 11.69 5.42 -19.90
C ILE A 547 11.08 4.18 -19.23
N GLY A 548 9.81 4.25 -18.83
CA GLY A 548 9.10 3.17 -18.14
C GLY A 548 8.94 3.39 -16.63
N ALA A 549 8.46 2.36 -15.91
CA ALA A 549 8.02 2.44 -14.51
C ALA A 549 9.11 2.24 -13.46
N TYR A 550 10.32 1.89 -13.89
CA TYR A 550 11.48 1.58 -13.08
C TYR A 550 12.67 2.44 -13.52
N GLU A 551 13.60 2.71 -12.62
CA GLU A 551 14.97 3.11 -12.94
C GLU A 551 15.90 1.89 -12.79
N ASN A 552 16.99 1.86 -13.55
CA ASN A 552 18.09 0.94 -13.32
C ASN A 552 19.10 1.52 -12.33
N GLY A 553 18.98 1.18 -11.04
CA GLY A 553 19.96 1.59 -10.04
C GLY A 553 21.34 0.94 -10.27
N ARG A 554 22.32 1.74 -10.68
CA ARG A 554 23.75 1.41 -10.58
C ARG A 554 24.35 2.24 -9.45
N ILE A 555 24.81 1.56 -8.39
CA ILE A 555 25.42 2.19 -7.21
C ILE A 555 26.91 1.93 -7.22
N PHE A 556 27.70 3.00 -7.21
CA PHE A 556 29.15 2.93 -7.16
C PHE A 556 29.67 3.00 -5.72
N VAL A 557 30.64 2.16 -5.41
CA VAL A 557 31.35 2.11 -4.12
C VAL A 557 32.85 2.10 -4.39
N ASP A 558 33.56 3.10 -3.88
CA ASP A 558 35.01 3.26 -4.03
C ASP A 558 35.54 3.90 -2.75
N ILE A 559 36.46 3.20 -2.08
CA ILE A 559 37.01 3.62 -0.78
C ILE A 559 37.91 4.87 -0.91
N ASP A 560 38.45 5.13 -2.09
CA ASP A 560 39.32 6.26 -2.40
C ASP A 560 38.56 7.45 -3.03
N ALA A 561 37.23 7.34 -3.23
CA ALA A 561 36.41 8.41 -3.81
C ALA A 561 36.40 9.67 -2.94
N THR A 562 36.45 10.84 -3.59
CA THR A 562 36.58 12.15 -2.92
C THR A 562 35.39 13.10 -3.14
N GLY A 563 34.38 12.70 -3.91
CA GLY A 563 33.21 13.51 -4.24
C GLY A 563 32.13 13.51 -3.16
N ASN A 564 30.88 13.53 -3.61
CA ASN A 564 29.70 13.76 -2.76
C ASN A 564 29.28 12.58 -1.88
N ASN A 565 29.94 11.41 -1.96
CA ASN A 565 29.63 10.20 -1.19
C ASN A 565 28.14 9.79 -1.25
N ASN A 566 27.62 9.68 -2.47
CA ASN A 566 26.20 9.43 -2.78
C ASN A 566 25.95 8.22 -3.69
N GLY A 567 27.00 7.61 -4.25
CA GLY A 567 26.92 6.40 -5.07
C GLY A 567 26.54 6.59 -6.54
N ALA A 568 26.40 7.82 -7.05
CA ALA A 568 25.90 8.09 -8.40
C ALA A 568 26.95 8.00 -9.54
N SER A 569 28.24 8.00 -9.22
CA SER A 569 29.35 7.81 -10.17
C SER A 569 30.58 7.34 -9.41
N TRP A 570 31.68 6.99 -10.10
CA TRP A 570 32.95 6.73 -9.43
C TRP A 570 33.50 7.94 -8.64
N GLU A 571 33.37 9.17 -9.17
CA GLU A 571 33.80 10.39 -8.44
C GLU A 571 32.99 10.61 -7.16
N ASP A 572 31.68 10.36 -7.23
CA ASP A 572 30.70 10.55 -6.14
C ASP A 572 30.39 9.25 -5.36
N ALA A 573 31.18 8.19 -5.53
CA ALA A 573 30.90 6.87 -4.99
C ALA A 573 30.80 6.83 -3.46
N PHE A 574 30.12 5.82 -2.91
CA PHE A 574 30.16 5.60 -1.47
C PHE A 574 31.55 5.09 -1.06
N THR A 575 32.17 5.77 -0.09
CA THR A 575 33.44 5.36 0.55
C THR A 575 33.27 4.20 1.54
N ASP A 576 32.02 3.84 1.87
CA ASP A 576 31.66 2.71 2.73
C ASP A 576 30.68 1.78 2.01
N LEU A 577 31.04 0.48 1.92
CA LEU A 577 30.22 -0.52 1.23
C LEU A 577 28.90 -0.83 1.96
N GLN A 578 28.83 -0.67 3.29
CA GLN A 578 27.56 -0.83 3.99
C GLN A 578 26.59 0.29 3.62
N ASP A 579 27.05 1.50 3.37
CA ASP A 579 26.20 2.59 2.87
C ASP A 579 25.72 2.33 1.43
N GLY A 580 26.58 1.82 0.54
CA GLY A 580 26.16 1.33 -0.78
C GLY A 580 25.10 0.22 -0.71
N LEU A 581 25.31 -0.80 0.14
CA LEU A 581 24.34 -1.88 0.38
C LEU A 581 23.06 -1.42 1.10
N LYS A 582 23.09 -0.29 1.82
CA LYS A 582 21.90 0.35 2.41
C LYS A 582 21.11 1.15 1.37
N ALA A 583 21.77 1.70 0.35
CA ALA A 583 21.13 2.43 -0.73
C ALA A 583 20.44 1.50 -1.75
N ALA A 584 20.94 0.27 -1.95
CA ALA A 584 20.46 -0.65 -2.98
C ALA A 584 19.05 -1.24 -2.77
N TYR A 585 18.29 -1.36 -3.85
CA TYR A 585 16.98 -2.01 -3.95
C TYR A 585 17.05 -3.30 -4.79
N PRO A 586 16.08 -4.24 -4.68
CA PRO A 586 16.06 -5.43 -5.52
C PRO A 586 16.05 -5.08 -7.01
N GLY A 587 16.99 -5.61 -7.80
CA GLY A 587 17.20 -5.21 -9.20
C GLY A 587 18.45 -4.36 -9.42
N ASP A 588 18.91 -3.63 -8.39
CA ASP A 588 20.10 -2.78 -8.49
C ASP A 588 21.39 -3.59 -8.65
N GLN A 589 22.34 -2.98 -9.36
CA GLN A 589 23.74 -3.40 -9.39
C GLN A 589 24.58 -2.50 -8.50
N VAL A 590 25.33 -3.10 -7.57
CA VAL A 590 26.32 -2.40 -6.75
C VAL A 590 27.71 -2.76 -7.31
N TRP A 591 28.42 -1.76 -7.83
CA TRP A 591 29.75 -1.89 -8.41
C TRP A 591 30.78 -1.38 -7.41
N VAL A 592 31.73 -2.22 -7.04
CA VAL A 592 32.72 -1.95 -5.99
C VAL A 592 34.13 -1.94 -6.59
N ALA A 593 34.85 -0.84 -6.40
CA ALA A 593 36.23 -0.69 -6.82
C ALA A 593 37.17 -1.69 -6.10
N GLU A 594 38.42 -1.73 -6.54
CA GLU A 594 39.51 -2.36 -5.82
C GLU A 594 39.67 -1.78 -4.40
N GLY A 595 40.27 -2.54 -3.49
CA GLY A 595 40.53 -2.10 -2.12
C GLY A 595 40.02 -3.07 -1.06
N ILE A 596 40.20 -2.68 0.20
CA ILE A 596 39.86 -3.50 1.37
C ILE A 596 38.71 -2.85 2.12
N TYR A 597 37.55 -3.52 2.13
CA TYR A 597 36.33 -3.07 2.78
C TYR A 597 36.09 -3.86 4.07
N LEU A 598 35.81 -3.15 5.16
CA LEU A 598 35.52 -3.71 6.49
C LEU A 598 34.03 -3.56 6.84
N PRO A 599 33.36 -4.54 7.46
CA PRO A 599 31.95 -4.44 7.85
C PRO A 599 31.63 -3.32 8.85
N VAL A 600 32.65 -2.86 9.58
CA VAL A 600 32.65 -1.74 10.53
C VAL A 600 34.11 -1.34 10.84
N THR A 601 34.35 -0.09 11.23
CA THR A 601 35.62 0.33 11.84
C THR A 601 35.44 0.55 13.35
N CYS A 602 36.31 -0.03 14.18
CA CYS A 602 36.24 0.03 15.64
C CYS A 602 37.65 0.05 16.26
N SER A 603 37.77 0.60 17.48
CA SER A 603 39.04 0.61 18.25
C SER A 603 38.81 1.17 19.67
N PRO A 604 38.76 0.34 20.73
CA PRO A 604 38.69 -1.12 20.69
C PRO A 604 37.36 -1.60 20.13
N CYS A 605 37.31 -2.82 19.61
CA CYS A 605 36.09 -3.45 19.15
C CYS A 605 35.36 -4.17 20.29
N THR A 606 34.04 -4.29 20.17
CA THR A 606 33.15 -5.04 21.07
C THR A 606 32.55 -6.23 20.34
N ASP A 607 31.96 -7.18 21.07
CA ASP A 607 31.18 -8.28 20.45
C ASP A 607 30.12 -7.74 19.47
N SER A 608 29.47 -6.62 19.77
CA SER A 608 28.46 -6.01 18.88
C SER A 608 29.04 -5.44 17.57
N ASP A 609 30.35 -5.17 17.53
CA ASP A 609 31.07 -4.80 16.31
C ASP A 609 31.45 -6.06 15.53
N ARG A 610 31.89 -7.11 16.24
CA ARG A 610 32.15 -8.44 15.65
C ARG A 610 30.91 -9.08 15.03
N GLU A 611 29.70 -8.73 15.49
CA GLU A 611 28.44 -9.17 14.88
C GLU A 611 28.15 -8.51 13.50
N LYS A 612 28.86 -7.44 13.11
CA LYS A 612 28.66 -6.76 11.81
C LYS A 612 29.20 -7.60 10.66
N ALA A 613 28.48 -7.55 9.55
CA ALA A 613 28.79 -8.23 8.29
C ALA A 613 28.24 -7.42 7.12
N PHE A 614 28.79 -7.61 5.92
CA PHE A 614 28.18 -7.13 4.69
C PHE A 614 26.91 -7.95 4.40
N GLN A 615 25.74 -7.36 4.66
CA GLN A 615 24.46 -8.02 4.42
C GLN A 615 23.90 -7.64 3.04
N LEU A 616 23.92 -8.57 2.10
CA LEU A 616 23.32 -8.37 0.78
C LEU A 616 21.80 -8.47 0.87
N ARG A 617 21.11 -7.59 0.15
CA ARG A 617 19.64 -7.58 0.04
C ARG A 617 19.17 -8.60 -1.01
N ASN A 618 17.94 -9.07 -0.84
CA ASN A 618 17.31 -9.97 -1.81
C ASN A 618 17.14 -9.26 -3.16
N GLY A 619 17.61 -9.88 -4.25
CA GLY A 619 17.53 -9.34 -5.61
C GLY A 619 18.61 -8.32 -6.01
N VAL A 620 19.56 -7.97 -5.12
CA VAL A 620 20.70 -7.09 -5.48
C VAL A 620 21.83 -7.90 -6.12
N GLU A 621 22.44 -7.36 -7.17
CA GLU A 621 23.67 -7.89 -7.76
C GLU A 621 24.90 -7.11 -7.27
N LEU A 622 25.79 -7.75 -6.52
CA LEU A 622 27.02 -7.14 -6.03
C LEU A 622 28.23 -7.62 -6.86
N TYR A 623 28.95 -6.67 -7.46
CA TYR A 623 30.11 -6.89 -8.33
C TYR A 623 31.36 -6.19 -7.79
N GLY A 624 32.45 -6.93 -7.58
CA GLY A 624 33.79 -6.42 -7.27
C GLY A 624 34.75 -6.71 -8.41
N GLY A 625 35.84 -5.96 -8.55
CA GLY A 625 36.79 -6.12 -9.66
C GLY A 625 36.99 -4.89 -10.56
N PHE A 626 36.63 -3.70 -10.10
CA PHE A 626 36.67 -2.46 -10.90
C PHE A 626 37.87 -1.58 -10.51
N ALA A 627 38.43 -0.87 -11.47
CA ALA A 627 39.49 0.13 -11.30
C ALA A 627 38.97 1.53 -10.91
N GLY A 628 37.66 1.72 -10.82
CA GLY A 628 37.04 3.01 -10.48
C GLY A 628 36.89 3.95 -11.69
N VAL A 629 36.88 3.43 -12.92
CA VAL A 629 36.80 4.23 -14.16
C VAL A 629 35.86 3.65 -15.23
N GLU A 630 35.30 2.47 -14.97
CA GLU A 630 34.52 1.70 -15.94
C GLU A 630 33.10 2.24 -16.15
N ASP A 631 32.65 2.24 -17.40
CA ASP A 631 31.27 2.56 -17.80
C ASP A 631 30.42 1.32 -18.15
N ALA A 632 31.06 0.16 -18.35
CA ALA A 632 30.40 -1.11 -18.70
C ALA A 632 30.90 -2.29 -17.85
N LEU A 633 30.01 -3.24 -17.53
CA LEU A 633 30.29 -4.37 -16.63
C LEU A 633 31.37 -5.32 -17.20
N GLU A 634 31.46 -5.40 -18.53
CA GLU A 634 32.43 -6.22 -19.26
C GLU A 634 33.86 -5.67 -19.23
N GLN A 635 34.06 -4.44 -18.76
CA GLN A 635 35.40 -3.84 -18.56
C GLN A 635 36.07 -4.32 -17.27
N ARG A 636 35.28 -4.83 -16.31
CA ARG A 636 35.70 -5.31 -14.99
C ARG A 636 36.72 -6.45 -15.11
N ASP A 637 37.87 -6.28 -14.47
CA ASP A 637 38.91 -7.31 -14.37
C ASP A 637 39.17 -7.62 -12.88
N TYR A 638 38.44 -8.60 -12.36
CA TYR A 638 38.52 -9.04 -10.97
C TYR A 638 39.81 -9.79 -10.61
N GLU A 639 40.68 -10.10 -11.58
CA GLU A 639 42.04 -10.59 -11.30
C GLU A 639 43.04 -9.42 -11.20
N ALA A 640 42.86 -8.37 -11.98
CA ALA A 640 43.72 -7.17 -11.96
C ALA A 640 43.37 -6.17 -10.84
N PHE A 641 42.10 -6.04 -10.48
CA PHE A 641 41.56 -5.02 -9.56
C PHE A 641 40.84 -5.66 -8.36
N PRO A 642 41.55 -6.38 -7.47
CA PRO A 642 40.93 -7.22 -6.46
C PRO A 642 40.16 -6.41 -5.40
N THR A 643 38.84 -6.59 -5.36
CA THR A 643 38.00 -6.12 -4.26
C THR A 643 38.00 -7.14 -3.11
N ILE A 644 38.40 -6.71 -1.92
CA ILE A 644 38.58 -7.55 -0.74
C ILE A 644 37.54 -7.17 0.32
N LEU A 645 36.69 -8.11 0.72
CA LEU A 645 35.86 -8.01 1.91
C LEU A 645 36.61 -8.70 3.05
N SER A 646 37.02 -7.94 4.07
CA SER A 646 37.84 -8.45 5.17
C SER A 646 37.13 -8.39 6.51
N GLY A 647 37.30 -9.44 7.30
CA GLY A 647 36.88 -9.52 8.70
C GLY A 647 37.87 -8.91 9.70
N ASP A 648 39.06 -8.46 9.26
CA ASP A 648 40.15 -7.87 10.07
C ASP A 648 39.75 -6.46 10.60
N ILE A 649 38.73 -6.39 11.45
CA ILE A 649 38.22 -5.17 12.07
C ILE A 649 38.99 -4.88 13.37
N GLY A 650 39.46 -3.65 13.55
CA GLY A 650 40.18 -3.27 14.76
C GLY A 650 41.70 -3.32 14.60
N MET A 651 42.38 -4.19 15.34
CA MET A 651 43.83 -4.30 15.33
C MET A 651 44.29 -5.28 14.25
N SER A 652 44.79 -4.75 13.13
CA SER A 652 45.15 -5.59 11.98
C SER A 652 46.05 -6.79 12.32
N GLY A 653 45.56 -7.98 11.96
CA GLY A 653 46.17 -9.28 12.23
C GLY A 653 45.79 -9.92 13.57
N ASP A 654 44.94 -9.31 14.38
CA ASP A 654 44.45 -9.86 15.65
C ASP A 654 43.08 -10.53 15.47
N SER A 655 43.07 -11.84 15.19
CA SER A 655 41.82 -12.61 15.06
C SER A 655 40.81 -12.46 16.21
N THR A 656 41.21 -11.95 17.39
CA THR A 656 40.30 -11.79 18.54
C THR A 656 39.33 -10.62 18.43
N ASP A 657 39.59 -9.60 17.60
CA ASP A 657 38.60 -8.57 17.26
C ASP A 657 37.94 -8.76 15.89
N ASN A 658 38.41 -9.68 15.04
CA ASN A 658 37.80 -9.98 13.74
C ASN A 658 36.30 -10.28 13.78
N ALA A 659 35.60 -9.84 12.73
CA ALA A 659 34.17 -10.07 12.51
C ALA A 659 33.82 -11.57 12.52
N TYR A 660 32.72 -11.92 13.19
CA TYR A 660 32.22 -13.29 13.29
C TYR A 660 31.82 -13.89 11.93
N ARG A 661 31.41 -13.04 10.99
CA ARG A 661 31.16 -13.40 9.59
C ARG A 661 31.42 -12.19 8.69
N VAL A 662 32.06 -12.37 7.53
CA VAL A 662 32.30 -11.24 6.59
C VAL A 662 31.04 -10.91 5.78
N VAL A 663 30.38 -11.94 5.20
CA VAL A 663 29.20 -11.77 4.34
C VAL A 663 27.99 -12.53 4.88
N LEU A 664 26.83 -11.86 4.89
CA LEU A 664 25.54 -12.40 5.33
C LEU A 664 24.53 -12.41 4.16
N LEU A 665 24.10 -13.62 3.77
CA LEU A 665 23.10 -13.87 2.73
C LEU A 665 21.86 -14.51 3.36
N LYS A 666 20.95 -13.68 3.89
CA LYS A 666 19.79 -14.13 4.67
C LYS A 666 18.49 -13.95 3.89
N ASN A 667 17.74 -15.05 3.70
CA ASN A 667 16.44 -15.06 2.99
C ASN A 667 16.50 -14.49 1.57
N VAL A 668 17.57 -14.79 0.81
CA VAL A 668 17.83 -14.25 -0.53
C VAL A 668 17.55 -15.27 -1.64
N SER A 669 16.96 -14.82 -2.74
CA SER A 669 16.62 -15.63 -3.91
C SER A 669 17.80 -15.81 -4.88
N SER A 670 17.60 -16.59 -5.94
CA SER A 670 18.56 -16.75 -7.05
C SER A 670 18.75 -15.51 -7.92
N LYS A 671 18.09 -14.39 -7.58
CA LYS A 671 18.33 -13.06 -8.17
C LYS A 671 19.35 -12.24 -7.36
N THR A 672 19.75 -12.68 -6.16
CA THR A 672 20.90 -12.09 -5.46
C THR A 672 22.18 -12.70 -5.99
N LEU A 673 23.12 -11.84 -6.40
CA LEU A 673 24.42 -12.22 -6.95
C LEU A 673 25.56 -11.64 -6.11
N LEU A 674 26.61 -12.43 -5.93
CA LEU A 674 27.91 -12.03 -5.41
C LEU A 674 29.00 -12.49 -6.40
N ASP A 675 29.71 -11.54 -7.02
CA ASP A 675 30.63 -11.79 -8.13
C ASP A 675 31.95 -11.01 -8.00
N GLY A 676 33.09 -11.70 -8.02
CA GLY A 676 34.42 -11.08 -8.16
C GLY A 676 35.10 -10.63 -6.86
N PHE A 677 34.70 -11.15 -5.71
CA PHE A 677 35.27 -10.73 -4.41
C PHE A 677 36.28 -11.73 -3.84
N THR A 678 37.33 -11.21 -3.20
CA THR A 678 38.06 -11.97 -2.17
C THR A 678 37.38 -11.76 -0.82
N ILE A 679 37.17 -12.83 -0.06
CA ILE A 679 36.46 -12.81 1.24
C ILE A 679 37.34 -13.50 2.27
N GLU A 680 37.83 -12.75 3.26
CA GLU A 680 38.88 -13.21 4.16
C GLU A 680 38.80 -12.69 5.60
N GLU A 681 39.57 -13.32 6.49
CA GLU A 681 39.76 -12.94 7.90
C GLU A 681 38.51 -12.92 8.78
N GLY A 682 37.41 -13.58 8.39
CA GLY A 682 36.27 -13.80 9.30
C GLY A 682 36.56 -14.88 10.36
N ASN A 683 36.29 -14.58 11.63
CA ASN A 683 36.53 -15.48 12.78
C ASN A 683 35.22 -15.87 13.50
N GLY A 684 34.57 -16.94 13.06
CA GLY A 684 33.36 -17.50 13.65
C GLY A 684 33.59 -18.31 14.93
N ASP A 685 34.02 -17.64 16.00
CA ASP A 685 34.21 -18.20 17.36
C ASP A 685 33.20 -17.70 18.40
N GLY A 686 32.14 -17.03 17.94
CA GLY A 686 31.18 -16.30 18.77
C GLY A 686 30.08 -17.11 19.46
N PRO A 687 29.14 -16.42 20.14
CA PRO A 687 28.00 -17.04 20.80
C PRO A 687 27.02 -17.71 19.82
N PHE A 688 25.97 -18.35 20.34
CA PHE A 688 25.06 -19.17 19.53
C PHE A 688 24.51 -18.42 18.29
N GLY A 689 24.85 -18.91 17.10
CA GLY A 689 24.50 -18.31 15.81
C GLY A 689 25.64 -17.55 15.11
N PHE A 690 26.77 -17.31 15.78
CA PHE A 690 27.96 -16.61 15.27
C PHE A 690 29.19 -17.54 15.12
N PHE A 691 29.00 -18.85 15.26
CA PHE A 691 30.07 -19.84 15.21
C PHE A 691 30.16 -20.65 13.89
N PHE A 692 29.37 -20.27 12.88
CA PHE A 692 29.33 -20.88 11.55
C PHE A 692 29.57 -19.84 10.45
N GLY A 693 30.27 -20.22 9.38
CA GLY A 693 30.33 -19.44 8.13
C GLY A 693 31.13 -18.14 8.23
N GLY A 694 32.35 -18.18 8.79
CA GLY A 694 33.21 -17.00 9.02
C GLY A 694 33.44 -16.15 7.77
N GLY A 695 33.63 -16.75 6.59
CA GLY A 695 33.67 -15.99 5.33
C GLY A 695 32.27 -15.59 4.86
N VAL A 696 31.48 -16.58 4.46
CA VAL A 696 30.12 -16.39 3.95
C VAL A 696 29.15 -17.25 4.76
N TYR A 697 28.09 -16.63 5.25
CA TYR A 697 26.98 -17.32 5.93
C TYR A 697 25.68 -17.14 5.15
N ILE A 698 25.14 -18.24 4.63
CA ILE A 698 23.86 -18.30 3.91
C ILE A 698 22.79 -18.83 4.87
N ASP A 699 21.75 -18.04 5.14
CA ASP A 699 20.69 -18.38 6.09
C ASP A 699 19.33 -18.55 5.40
N GLY A 700 18.87 -19.79 5.34
CA GLY A 700 17.55 -20.21 4.85
C GLY A 700 16.74 -20.98 5.91
N ARG A 701 16.90 -20.62 7.19
CA ARG A 701 16.13 -21.24 8.29
C ARG A 701 14.68 -20.72 8.32
N ASN A 702 13.83 -21.40 9.10
CA ASN A 702 12.42 -21.05 9.30
C ASN A 702 11.55 -21.11 8.03
N GLY A 703 11.84 -22.04 7.11
CA GLY A 703 11.01 -22.30 5.92
C GLY A 703 11.21 -21.34 4.74
N MET A 704 12.15 -20.39 4.86
CA MET A 704 12.53 -19.48 3.78
C MET A 704 13.71 -20.04 3.00
N ALA A 705 13.55 -20.30 1.70
CA ALA A 705 14.67 -20.74 0.87
C ALA A 705 15.69 -19.60 0.71
N ALA A 706 16.97 -19.91 0.90
CA ALA A 706 18.08 -19.06 0.49
C ALA A 706 18.83 -19.74 -0.66
N SER A 707 18.91 -19.07 -1.81
CA SER A 707 19.44 -19.64 -3.05
C SER A 707 20.28 -18.65 -3.88
N PRO A 708 21.19 -17.85 -3.27
CA PRO A 708 21.95 -16.83 -3.98
C PRO A 708 22.94 -17.45 -4.99
N VAL A 709 23.32 -16.66 -5.99
CA VAL A 709 24.41 -17.01 -6.90
C VAL A 709 25.71 -16.42 -6.35
N VAL A 710 26.72 -17.27 -6.14
CA VAL A 710 28.09 -16.85 -5.81
C VAL A 710 29.01 -17.37 -6.91
N ARG A 711 29.74 -16.49 -7.59
CA ARG A 711 30.64 -16.85 -8.70
C ARG A 711 31.90 -15.98 -8.69
N ASN A 712 32.99 -16.47 -9.27
CA ASN A 712 34.26 -15.74 -9.40
C ASN A 712 34.83 -15.18 -8.06
N CYS A 713 34.46 -15.78 -6.92
CA CYS A 713 34.91 -15.32 -5.59
C CYS A 713 36.02 -16.23 -5.03
N ILE A 714 36.96 -15.63 -4.30
CA ILE A 714 38.02 -16.31 -3.56
C ILE A 714 37.70 -16.25 -2.06
N ILE A 715 37.35 -17.38 -1.45
CA ILE A 715 37.06 -17.46 -0.01
C ILE A 715 38.27 -18.11 0.68
N ARG A 716 39.05 -17.33 1.44
CA ARG A 716 40.32 -17.78 2.06
C ARG A 716 40.48 -17.24 3.48
N ASN A 717 41.38 -17.82 4.28
CA ASN A 717 41.72 -17.36 5.64
C ASN A 717 40.52 -17.11 6.58
N ASN A 718 39.41 -17.83 6.41
CA ASN A 718 38.26 -17.72 7.30
C ASN A 718 38.23 -18.91 8.27
N TYR A 719 37.89 -18.65 9.52
CA TYR A 719 37.76 -19.63 10.59
C TYR A 719 36.32 -19.71 11.11
N ALA A 720 35.89 -20.90 11.52
CA ALA A 720 34.61 -21.13 12.19
C ALA A 720 34.73 -22.38 13.07
N THR A 721 33.98 -22.43 14.17
CA THR A 721 34.07 -23.52 15.16
C THR A 721 32.95 -24.57 15.09
N GLY A 722 31.88 -24.32 14.32
CA GLY A 722 30.71 -25.18 14.16
C GLY A 722 30.61 -25.92 12.84
#